data_AF-A0A139LE70-F1
#
_entry.id   AF-A0A139LE70-F1
#
_cell.length_a   1.000
_cell.length_b   1.000
_cell.length_c   1.000
_cell.angle_alpha   90.00
_cell.angle_beta   90.00
_cell.angle_gamma   90.00
#
_symmetry.space_group_name_H-M   'P 1'
#
loop_
_entity.id
_entity.type
_entity.pdbx_description
1 polymer ?
#
loop_
_entity_poly.entity_id
_entity_poly.type
_entity_poly.pdbx_seq_one_letter_code
_entity_poly.pdbx_strand_id
1 'polypeptide(L)'
;MRIIDQTIIILYFFKFINLKFFIMNKKFLSAILFGALMVGSAGTFTSCKDYDDDIDGLEQRMDAVEKLVNDLKAKIESGAVITNVVSTSTGVTVTLSDGKTFNLTNGTNGTNGTNGTDGKPGSVVSIGENGNWFIDGVDTGKPSRGEKGEAGEDGQPGQDGKPGEDGQPGQDGKPGQDGKPGISAPTIYYYPGVEGDEAGYWVKVTIAVDGTETKIVTTEKCLPEGTIGAVWDSENGYLILDNVKGYDGAIQIKLFGNLQSLAFVPEVIDTKLGMGVIDFYSILVPNKQNASKYDFVVTNTPTITYRLNPQNASIKSLEWSFINRVVETRVAGDNANLLSIVKSAAGTKGGMDFTVKANGNLSELKANEEAIVALQAYNKEENTEIVSDYAVVKVADLKQFSIINKDELPAKVVEYRTVRPDITAASDVTMLYTGSLNLYDITETWAKEITKTLPAIGVKPTYVFSKVDKYLGTDNKTDQQKFVTLDDKGLVKVDNEWLAQGTAAVGRTPLFEVSAKVNGVEIAHAFIKVKIVDKQAVEQGDYVLDVALGDIEYSSLAANVGNRYDFSWDRANSEVYDALGLTREQFMAKYVDYSAQTTPKGVTAYAWTFASQDPTETAMAWININPQVALGAGEVKVTYPAKDNYSNKNVVIKFTYNIVHEKALPDLNQDYLIGTNVIQVKGKMVGSSWKLVGAMKEQCKNYLDGYTLPNNHTKLFFRLKATTPLQTGAAISGGDWTNQEISLTTPLTEKEVSRDYKVEMVASLVNGGECVKEYIVRFVRPFDAKIDAFSLKTFQATADSKDLVDLVTITDKDGEVVYEKGAYTQYGKTVYKLDAAGISFAYKLKADASFGDNLTLSGSTVTWYNQGNDLQQNKSAKSIAVITIPDIAKIEVEGNITVLSTANSK
;
A
#
# COMPACT_ATOMS: atom_id res chain seq x y z
N MET A 1 25.87 -42.21 -32.59
CA MET A 1 25.16 -43.49 -32.53
C MET A 1 23.67 -43.17 -32.45
N ARG A 2 22.92 -43.61 -33.48
CA ARG A 2 21.46 -43.62 -33.78
C ARG A 2 20.51 -43.08 -32.67
N ILE A 3 19.70 -42.03 -32.91
CA ILE A 3 18.39 -41.94 -33.64
C ILE A 3 17.33 -42.91 -33.10
N ILE A 4 16.28 -42.37 -32.42
CA ILE A 4 14.79 -42.38 -32.68
C ILE A 4 14.23 -41.32 -31.68
N ASP A 5 13.69 -40.14 -31.99
CA ASP A 5 12.47 -39.63 -32.68
C ASP A 5 11.08 -39.96 -32.06
N GLN A 6 10.30 -38.88 -31.90
CA GLN A 6 8.85 -38.74 -31.76
C GLN A 6 8.10 -38.79 -30.39
N THR A 7 7.81 -37.56 -29.92
CA THR A 7 6.47 -37.00 -29.62
C THR A 7 5.73 -37.38 -28.31
N ILE A 8 5.14 -36.33 -27.70
CA ILE A 8 4.09 -36.28 -26.66
C ILE A 8 4.61 -36.17 -25.22
N ILE A 9 3.93 -35.32 -24.42
CA ILE A 9 4.02 -35.11 -22.95
C ILE A 9 4.90 -33.93 -22.50
N ILE A 10 4.71 -32.71 -23.04
CA ILE A 10 4.80 -31.45 -22.27
C ILE A 10 3.82 -30.44 -22.89
N LEU A 11 2.51 -30.56 -22.57
CA LEU A 11 1.47 -29.51 -22.73
C LEU A 11 0.11 -29.96 -22.14
N TYR A 12 0.11 -30.75 -21.06
CA TYR A 12 -1.10 -31.32 -20.44
C TYR A 12 -1.34 -30.91 -18.97
N PHE A 13 -0.94 -29.70 -18.57
CA PHE A 13 -1.28 -29.18 -17.24
C PHE A 13 -1.95 -27.80 -17.21
N PHE A 14 -2.49 -27.32 -18.34
CA PHE A 14 -3.31 -26.09 -18.40
C PHE A 14 -4.52 -26.22 -19.33
N LYS A 15 -5.20 -27.38 -19.29
CA LYS A 15 -6.46 -27.57 -20.02
C LYS A 15 -7.42 -28.51 -19.30
N PHE A 16 -7.66 -28.28 -18.02
CA PHE A 16 -8.85 -28.77 -17.31
C PHE A 16 -9.18 -27.75 -16.20
N ILE A 17 -10.17 -26.90 -16.51
CA ILE A 17 -11.00 -25.98 -15.70
C ILE A 17 -11.25 -24.76 -16.60
N ASN A 18 -12.08 -24.97 -17.62
CA ASN A 18 -12.84 -23.92 -18.32
C ASN A 18 -13.93 -24.60 -19.15
N LEU A 19 -14.68 -25.47 -18.48
CA LEU A 19 -15.86 -26.13 -19.02
C LEU A 19 -16.95 -26.12 -17.95
N LYS A 20 -17.42 -24.92 -17.62
CA LYS A 20 -18.71 -24.58 -17.00
C LYS A 20 -18.69 -23.07 -16.75
N PHE A 21 -19.03 -22.28 -17.76
CA PHE A 21 -19.61 -20.93 -17.64
C PHE A 21 -19.82 -20.38 -19.05
N PHE A 22 -20.80 -20.95 -19.75
CA PHE A 22 -21.52 -20.28 -20.84
C PHE A 22 -22.81 -21.07 -21.05
N ILE A 23 -23.94 -20.37 -21.22
CA ILE A 23 -25.36 -20.81 -21.13
C ILE A 23 -25.86 -20.64 -19.67
N MET A 24 -26.77 -19.73 -19.29
CA MET A 24 -27.95 -19.19 -19.99
C MET A 24 -28.43 -17.89 -19.30
N ASN A 25 -28.76 -16.84 -20.05
CA ASN A 25 -30.07 -16.18 -19.88
C ASN A 25 -30.50 -15.56 -21.21
N LYS A 26 -31.13 -16.38 -22.05
CA LYS A 26 -31.80 -15.94 -23.28
C LYS A 26 -33.26 -15.68 -22.94
N LYS A 27 -33.74 -14.46 -23.16
CA LYS A 27 -35.16 -14.18 -23.42
C LYS A 27 -35.29 -13.23 -24.61
N PHE A 28 -35.48 -13.80 -25.80
CA PHE A 28 -36.01 -13.12 -26.99
C PHE A 28 -36.79 -14.14 -27.81
N LEU A 29 -38.11 -13.99 -27.86
CA LEU A 29 -39.11 -14.56 -28.79
C LEU A 29 -40.48 -14.22 -28.15
N SER A 30 -41.55 -13.77 -28.79
CA SER A 30 -41.88 -13.29 -30.14
C SER A 30 -43.39 -13.03 -30.06
N ALA A 31 -43.90 -11.88 -30.53
CA ALA A 31 -45.27 -11.79 -31.03
C ALA A 31 -45.46 -10.49 -31.85
N ILE A 32 -45.35 -10.63 -33.17
CA ILE A 32 -46.01 -9.74 -34.12
C ILE A 32 -47.40 -10.35 -34.36
N LEU A 33 -48.49 -9.59 -34.20
CA LEU A 33 -49.64 -9.75 -35.09
C LEU A 33 -50.65 -8.58 -35.12
N PHE A 34 -50.84 -8.10 -36.35
CA PHE A 34 -51.97 -7.41 -37.02
C PHE A 34 -52.57 -6.11 -36.47
N GLY A 35 -52.57 -5.12 -37.37
CA GLY A 35 -53.28 -3.87 -37.24
C GLY A 35 -54.72 -3.87 -37.76
N ALA A 36 -55.37 -2.77 -37.41
CA ALA A 36 -56.55 -2.12 -37.98
C ALA A 36 -56.45 -0.68 -37.41
N LEU A 37 -56.80 0.45 -38.02
CA LEU A 37 -57.39 0.85 -39.29
C LEU A 37 -57.71 2.37 -39.06
N MET A 38 -57.13 3.25 -39.89
CA MET A 38 -57.69 4.53 -40.36
C MET A 38 -57.93 5.74 -39.42
N VAL A 39 -57.23 6.83 -39.79
CA VAL A 39 -57.73 8.19 -40.12
C VAL A 39 -58.13 9.14 -38.98
N GLY A 40 -57.45 10.31 -38.95
CA GLY A 40 -58.12 11.57 -38.64
C GLY A 40 -57.30 12.63 -37.89
N SER A 41 -56.88 13.67 -38.62
CA SER A 41 -56.63 15.06 -38.20
C SER A 41 -55.44 15.46 -37.32
N ALA A 42 -54.78 16.51 -37.80
CA ALA A 42 -53.65 17.27 -37.29
C ALA A 42 -53.80 17.86 -35.87
N GLY A 43 -52.67 18.01 -35.18
CA GLY A 43 -52.51 18.89 -34.01
C GLY A 43 -51.32 18.53 -33.12
N THR A 44 -50.19 19.23 -33.31
CA THR A 44 -49.06 19.44 -32.38
C THR A 44 -48.60 18.28 -31.47
N PHE A 45 -47.55 17.57 -31.90
CA PHE A 45 -46.74 16.72 -31.00
C PHE A 45 -45.59 17.53 -30.41
N THR A 46 -45.59 17.71 -29.09
CA THR A 46 -44.37 17.92 -28.29
C THR A 46 -43.54 16.63 -28.33
N SER A 47 -42.29 16.77 -28.76
CA SER A 47 -41.29 15.71 -28.90
C SER A 47 -41.02 15.01 -27.57
N CYS A 48 -41.38 13.72 -27.44
CA CYS A 48 -40.89 12.85 -26.38
C CYS A 48 -39.43 12.50 -26.69
N LYS A 49 -38.48 13.16 -26.03
CA LYS A 49 -37.03 12.83 -26.06
C LYS A 49 -36.51 12.47 -24.67
N ASP A 50 -37.38 12.13 -23.73
CA ASP A 50 -37.01 12.16 -22.31
C ASP A 50 -37.17 10.79 -21.62
N TYR A 51 -37.55 9.72 -22.33
CA TYR A 51 -37.71 8.39 -21.71
C TYR A 51 -36.49 7.47 -21.87
N ASP A 52 -35.68 7.65 -22.93
CA ASP A 52 -34.49 6.81 -23.16
C ASP A 52 -33.31 7.24 -22.26
N ASP A 53 -33.11 8.54 -22.05
CA ASP A 53 -32.03 9.08 -21.20
C ASP A 53 -32.25 8.75 -19.71
N ASP A 54 -33.51 8.65 -19.27
CA ASP A 54 -33.88 8.27 -17.90
C ASP A 54 -33.64 6.77 -17.59
N ILE A 55 -33.69 5.91 -18.61
CA ILE A 55 -33.43 4.46 -18.50
C ILE A 55 -31.91 4.19 -18.44
N ASP A 56 -31.11 4.86 -19.27
CA ASP A 56 -29.65 4.74 -19.28
C ASP A 56 -29.02 5.23 -17.95
N GLY A 57 -29.60 6.26 -17.33
CA GLY A 57 -29.18 6.75 -16.01
C GLY A 57 -29.52 5.83 -14.82
N LEU A 58 -30.50 4.93 -14.99
CA LEU A 58 -30.87 3.92 -13.98
C LEU A 58 -30.01 2.66 -14.10
N GLU A 59 -29.68 2.22 -15.31
CA GLU A 59 -28.76 1.09 -15.57
C GLU A 59 -27.34 1.38 -15.05
N GLN A 60 -26.79 2.57 -15.33
CA GLN A 60 -25.46 2.98 -14.86
C GLN A 60 -25.31 3.04 -13.32
N ARG A 61 -26.42 3.19 -12.58
CA ARG A 61 -26.43 3.29 -11.11
C ARG A 61 -26.60 1.93 -10.43
N MET A 62 -27.33 1.02 -11.06
CA MET A 62 -27.40 -0.38 -10.64
C MET A 62 -26.00 -1.00 -10.71
N ASP A 63 -25.25 -0.72 -11.78
CA ASP A 63 -23.86 -1.14 -11.96
C ASP A 63 -22.91 -0.58 -10.88
N ALA A 64 -23.15 0.62 -10.36
CA ALA A 64 -22.27 1.27 -9.39
C ALA A 64 -22.38 0.68 -7.97
N VAL A 65 -23.59 0.41 -7.49
CA VAL A 65 -23.81 -0.23 -6.18
C VAL A 65 -23.39 -1.70 -6.23
N GLU A 66 -23.72 -2.40 -7.30
CA GLU A 66 -23.25 -3.78 -7.55
C GLU A 66 -21.73 -3.85 -7.57
N LYS A 67 -21.06 -2.90 -8.25
CA LYS A 67 -19.60 -2.82 -8.24
C LYS A 67 -19.03 -2.55 -6.85
N LEU A 68 -19.62 -1.66 -6.05
CA LEU A 68 -19.15 -1.38 -4.69
C LEU A 68 -19.26 -2.61 -3.78
N VAL A 69 -20.36 -3.36 -3.88
CA VAL A 69 -20.55 -4.61 -3.11
C VAL A 69 -19.57 -5.68 -3.57
N ASN A 70 -19.36 -5.83 -4.89
CA ASN A 70 -18.38 -6.77 -5.44
C ASN A 70 -16.93 -6.38 -5.07
N ASP A 71 -16.59 -5.10 -5.07
CA ASP A 71 -15.29 -4.60 -4.63
C ASP A 71 -15.08 -4.85 -3.12
N LEU A 72 -16.10 -4.60 -2.29
CA LEU A 72 -16.05 -4.92 -0.86
C LEU A 72 -15.82 -6.42 -0.62
N LYS A 73 -16.58 -7.27 -1.32
CA LYS A 73 -16.43 -8.73 -1.26
C LYS A 73 -15.02 -9.16 -1.68
N ALA A 74 -14.51 -8.64 -2.81
CA ALA A 74 -13.17 -8.95 -3.29
C ALA A 74 -12.07 -8.50 -2.31
N LYS A 75 -12.25 -7.37 -1.61
CA LYS A 75 -11.30 -6.93 -0.58
C LYS A 75 -11.27 -7.87 0.63
N ILE A 76 -12.44 -8.31 1.10
CA ILE A 76 -12.53 -9.27 2.20
C ILE A 76 -11.97 -10.64 1.79
N GLU A 77 -12.27 -11.11 0.58
CA GLU A 77 -11.68 -12.33 0.01
C GLU A 77 -10.14 -12.21 -0.14
N SER A 78 -9.62 -11.00 -0.37
CA SER A 78 -8.18 -10.73 -0.39
C SER A 78 -7.52 -10.61 1.00
N GLY A 79 -8.29 -10.79 2.09
CA GLY A 79 -7.78 -10.80 3.46
C GLY A 79 -8.03 -9.53 4.27
N ALA A 80 -8.76 -8.55 3.74
CA ALA A 80 -9.13 -7.36 4.52
C ALA A 80 -10.13 -7.70 5.62
N VAL A 81 -9.96 -7.12 6.81
CA VAL A 81 -10.86 -7.32 7.96
C VAL A 81 -11.76 -6.10 8.10
N ILE A 82 -13.06 -6.30 8.36
CA ILE A 82 -13.96 -5.19 8.71
C ILE A 82 -13.62 -4.72 10.12
N THR A 83 -13.34 -3.42 10.26
CA THR A 83 -13.03 -2.80 11.56
C THR A 83 -14.20 -2.00 12.11
N ASN A 84 -15.12 -1.56 11.24
CA ASN A 84 -16.29 -0.80 11.67
C ASN A 84 -17.44 -0.91 10.66
N VAL A 85 -18.67 -0.88 11.16
CA VAL A 85 -19.91 -0.76 10.37
C VAL A 85 -20.79 0.25 11.07
N VAL A 86 -21.13 1.35 10.39
CA VAL A 86 -21.89 2.46 10.99
C VAL A 86 -23.04 2.88 10.10
N SER A 87 -24.18 3.22 10.71
CA SER A 87 -25.29 3.84 10.01
C SER A 87 -24.94 5.27 9.63
N THR A 88 -25.51 5.72 8.51
CA THR A 88 -25.43 7.09 8.01
C THR A 88 -26.83 7.57 7.70
N SER A 89 -27.00 8.88 7.49
CA SER A 89 -28.29 9.47 7.14
C SER A 89 -28.89 8.92 5.84
N THR A 90 -28.09 8.30 4.97
CA THR A 90 -28.51 7.81 3.64
C THR A 90 -28.21 6.34 3.40
N GLY A 91 -27.64 5.63 4.39
CA GLY A 91 -27.32 4.21 4.28
C GLY A 91 -26.32 3.70 5.32
N VAL A 92 -25.37 2.85 4.93
CA VAL A 92 -24.37 2.24 5.84
C VAL A 92 -22.95 2.44 5.29
N THR A 93 -21.99 2.71 6.17
CA THR A 93 -20.57 2.74 5.86
C THR A 93 -19.85 1.56 6.49
N VAL A 94 -19.10 0.81 5.67
CA VAL A 94 -18.22 -0.29 6.11
C VAL A 94 -16.77 0.18 6.01
N THR A 95 -16.00 0.04 7.08
CA THR A 95 -14.57 0.39 7.13
C THR A 95 -13.72 -0.87 7.25
N LEU A 96 -12.67 -0.96 6.44
CA LEU A 96 -11.72 -2.08 6.44
C LEU A 96 -10.43 -1.76 7.19
N SER A 97 -9.65 -2.80 7.49
CA SER A 97 -8.36 -2.73 8.19
C SER A 97 -7.26 -1.98 7.43
N ASP A 98 -7.45 -1.73 6.14
CA ASP A 98 -6.56 -0.89 5.31
C ASP A 98 -6.99 0.59 5.27
N GLY A 99 -8.02 0.96 6.05
CA GLY A 99 -8.59 2.30 6.12
C GLY A 99 -9.56 2.65 4.99
N LYS A 100 -9.78 1.76 4.02
CA LYS A 100 -10.79 1.99 2.97
C LYS A 100 -12.21 1.91 3.54
N THR A 101 -13.08 2.77 3.02
CA THR A 101 -14.48 2.83 3.38
C THR A 101 -15.37 2.55 2.17
N PHE A 102 -16.47 1.84 2.40
CA PHE A 102 -17.50 1.52 1.41
C PHE A 102 -18.82 2.10 1.89
N ASN A 103 -19.30 3.13 1.19
CA ASN A 103 -20.57 3.79 1.49
C ASN A 103 -21.68 3.18 0.65
N LEU A 104 -22.50 2.36 1.28
CA LEU A 104 -23.65 1.71 0.67
C LEU A 104 -24.88 2.58 0.95
N THR A 105 -25.40 3.25 -0.08
CA THR A 105 -26.52 4.20 0.06
C THR A 105 -27.69 3.82 -0.84
N ASN A 106 -28.91 4.05 -0.35
CA ASN A 106 -30.14 3.90 -1.13
C ASN A 106 -30.82 5.27 -1.27
N GLY A 107 -30.51 6.02 -2.34
CA GLY A 107 -31.12 7.34 -2.63
C GLY A 107 -30.88 7.83 -4.06
N THR A 108 -31.62 8.85 -4.53
CA THR A 108 -31.47 9.50 -5.84
C THR A 108 -30.88 10.91 -5.74
N ASN A 109 -29.99 11.29 -6.66
CA ASN A 109 -30.00 12.68 -7.15
C ASN A 109 -31.26 12.81 -8.02
N GLY A 110 -32.08 13.83 -7.78
CA GLY A 110 -33.29 14.06 -8.56
C GLY A 110 -32.97 14.49 -9.99
N THR A 111 -33.85 14.15 -10.93
CA THR A 111 -33.82 14.69 -12.29
C THR A 111 -34.21 16.18 -12.26
N ASN A 112 -33.55 16.99 -13.10
CA ASN A 112 -33.84 18.43 -13.31
C ASN A 112 -33.55 19.41 -12.14
N GLY A 113 -32.43 19.26 -11.44
CA GLY A 113 -31.90 20.33 -10.56
C GLY A 113 -32.65 20.56 -9.24
N THR A 114 -33.62 19.70 -8.89
CA THR A 114 -34.15 19.59 -7.52
C THR A 114 -33.61 18.31 -6.86
N ASN A 115 -33.09 18.42 -5.64
CA ASN A 115 -32.65 17.26 -4.86
C ASN A 115 -33.78 16.23 -4.76
N GLY A 116 -33.48 14.96 -5.01
CA GLY A 116 -34.40 13.86 -4.73
C GLY A 116 -34.64 13.74 -3.22
N THR A 117 -35.66 12.99 -2.81
CA THR A 117 -35.83 12.68 -1.38
C THR A 117 -34.62 11.87 -0.91
N ASP A 118 -33.93 12.35 0.13
CA ASP A 118 -32.83 11.64 0.76
C ASP A 118 -33.26 10.21 1.12
N GLY A 119 -32.35 9.25 0.93
CA GLY A 119 -32.54 7.90 1.45
C GLY A 119 -32.85 7.95 2.94
N LYS A 120 -33.73 7.08 3.43
CA LYS A 120 -33.93 6.93 4.87
C LYS A 120 -32.61 6.49 5.54
N PRO A 121 -32.35 6.85 6.81
CA PRO A 121 -31.18 6.40 7.54
C PRO A 121 -31.04 4.88 7.46
N GLY A 122 -29.81 4.40 7.22
CA GLY A 122 -29.55 2.96 7.28
C GLY A 122 -29.61 2.46 8.73
N SER A 123 -29.78 1.16 8.90
CA SER A 123 -29.73 0.51 10.21
C SER A 123 -28.58 -0.47 10.30
N VAL A 124 -27.90 -0.50 11.45
CA VAL A 124 -26.82 -1.43 11.74
C VAL A 124 -27.17 -2.31 12.91
N VAL A 125 -26.97 -3.61 12.73
CA VAL A 125 -27.08 -4.63 13.78
C VAL A 125 -25.68 -5.15 14.07
N SER A 126 -25.28 -5.12 15.33
CA SER A 126 -23.94 -5.53 15.77
C SER A 126 -23.98 -6.21 17.13
N ILE A 127 -22.85 -6.79 17.55
CA ILE A 127 -22.73 -7.41 18.87
C ILE A 127 -22.08 -6.40 19.83
N GLY A 128 -22.76 -6.10 20.94
CA GLY A 128 -22.24 -5.20 21.97
C GLY A 128 -21.25 -5.89 22.91
N GLU A 129 -20.58 -5.10 23.76
CA GLU A 129 -19.56 -5.62 24.70
C GLU A 129 -20.10 -6.67 25.68
N ASN A 130 -21.39 -6.60 26.00
CA ASN A 130 -22.07 -7.58 26.85
C ASN A 130 -22.43 -8.90 26.14
N GLY A 131 -22.15 -9.03 24.84
CA GLY A 131 -22.46 -10.22 24.05
C GLY A 131 -23.91 -10.33 23.57
N ASN A 132 -24.71 -9.26 23.69
CA ASN A 132 -26.04 -9.18 23.08
C ASN A 132 -25.98 -8.56 21.68
N TRP A 133 -27.04 -8.80 20.90
CA TRP A 133 -27.32 -8.07 19.67
C TRP A 133 -27.82 -6.66 19.97
N PHE A 134 -27.30 -5.69 19.22
CA PHE A 134 -27.68 -4.28 19.27
C PHE A 134 -28.25 -3.87 17.91
N ILE A 135 -29.29 -3.04 17.90
CA ILE A 135 -29.83 -2.40 16.71
C ILE A 135 -29.64 -0.90 16.87
N ASP A 136 -28.86 -0.28 15.98
CA ASP A 136 -28.55 1.15 16.00
C ASP A 136 -28.05 1.64 17.36
N GLY A 137 -27.23 0.83 18.03
CA GLY A 137 -26.66 1.12 19.34
C GLY A 137 -27.59 0.85 20.53
N VAL A 138 -28.78 0.31 20.32
CA VAL A 138 -29.72 -0.08 21.38
C VAL A 138 -29.67 -1.59 21.61
N ASP A 139 -29.41 -2.01 22.85
CA ASP A 139 -29.39 -3.43 23.25
C ASP A 139 -30.78 -4.07 23.08
N THR A 140 -30.83 -5.22 22.39
CA THR A 140 -32.07 -5.98 22.18
C THR A 140 -32.38 -6.95 23.31
N GLY A 141 -31.44 -7.20 24.23
CA GLY A 141 -31.49 -8.24 25.25
C GLY A 141 -31.36 -9.66 24.68
N LYS A 142 -31.06 -9.81 23.39
CA LYS A 142 -30.91 -11.12 22.73
C LYS A 142 -29.43 -11.52 22.72
N PRO A 143 -29.02 -12.57 23.44
CA PRO A 143 -27.63 -13.02 23.43
C PRO A 143 -27.24 -13.54 22.04
N SER A 144 -26.09 -13.09 21.51
CA SER A 144 -25.56 -13.57 20.23
C SER A 144 -24.84 -14.91 20.33
N ARG A 145 -24.55 -15.33 21.56
CA ARG A 145 -23.88 -16.57 21.93
C ARG A 145 -24.43 -17.09 23.24
N GLY A 146 -24.27 -18.38 23.46
CA GLY A 146 -24.66 -19.01 24.71
C GLY A 146 -23.99 -18.43 25.95
N GLU A 147 -24.67 -18.49 27.10
CA GLU A 147 -24.02 -18.28 28.39
C GLU A 147 -22.91 -19.32 28.60
N LYS A 148 -21.77 -18.89 29.12
CA LYS A 148 -20.67 -19.78 29.47
C LYS A 148 -21.10 -20.64 30.67
N GLY A 149 -21.09 -21.97 30.50
CA GLY A 149 -21.44 -22.90 31.59
C GLY A 149 -20.58 -22.69 32.85
N GLU A 150 -21.12 -23.05 34.01
CA GLU A 150 -20.36 -23.02 35.26
C GLU A 150 -19.13 -23.94 35.18
N ALA A 151 -18.00 -23.51 35.75
CA ALA A 151 -16.84 -24.37 35.86
C ALA A 151 -17.20 -25.59 36.74
N GLY A 152 -16.82 -26.80 36.30
CA GLY A 152 -16.98 -27.99 37.12
C GLY A 152 -16.20 -27.87 38.43
N GLU A 153 -16.64 -28.56 39.47
CA GLU A 153 -15.87 -28.64 40.72
C GLU A 153 -14.51 -29.32 40.45
N ASP A 154 -13.43 -28.78 41.03
CA ASP A 154 -12.11 -29.42 40.95
C ASP A 154 -12.17 -30.84 41.52
N GLY A 155 -11.56 -31.81 40.83
CA GLY A 155 -11.44 -33.19 41.33
C GLY A 155 -10.65 -33.25 42.63
N GLN A 156 -10.95 -34.22 43.50
CA GLN A 156 -10.16 -34.39 44.72
C GLN A 156 -8.75 -34.88 44.37
N PRO A 157 -7.68 -34.29 44.95
CA PRO A 157 -6.31 -34.77 44.75
C PRO A 157 -6.17 -36.26 45.08
N GLY A 158 -5.37 -36.99 44.28
CA GLY A 158 -5.02 -38.38 44.58
C GLY A 158 -4.25 -38.49 45.90
N GLN A 159 -4.32 -39.65 46.56
CA GLN A 159 -3.52 -39.90 47.76
C GLN A 159 -2.08 -40.26 47.36
N ASP A 160 -1.10 -39.64 48.02
CA ASP A 160 0.33 -39.93 47.80
C ASP A 160 0.65 -41.43 48.00
N GLY A 161 1.53 -41.96 47.15
CA GLY A 161 2.06 -43.32 47.28
C GLY A 161 2.96 -43.45 48.52
N LYS A 162 3.03 -44.65 49.11
CA LYS A 162 3.97 -44.92 50.19
C LYS A 162 5.40 -45.03 49.63
N PRO A 163 6.40 -44.34 50.22
CA PRO A 163 7.80 -44.52 49.82
C PRO A 163 8.24 -45.98 49.93
N GLY A 164 9.05 -46.46 48.97
CA GLY A 164 9.67 -47.79 49.04
C GLY A 164 10.83 -47.82 50.04
N GLU A 165 11.07 -48.97 50.67
CA GLU A 165 12.31 -49.21 51.42
C GLU A 165 13.49 -49.48 50.46
N ASP A 166 14.72 -49.24 50.93
CA ASP A 166 15.95 -49.24 50.13
C ASP A 166 16.07 -50.46 49.18
N GLY A 167 16.05 -50.18 47.87
CA GLY A 167 16.27 -51.17 46.82
C GLY A 167 15.01 -51.71 46.13
N GLN A 168 13.80 -51.27 46.52
CA GLN A 168 12.56 -51.56 45.76
C GLN A 168 11.78 -50.28 45.41
N PRO A 169 11.17 -50.19 44.21
CA PRO A 169 10.28 -49.08 43.85
C PRO A 169 9.08 -49.00 44.82
N GLY A 170 8.68 -47.79 45.21
CA GLY A 170 7.47 -47.55 46.01
C GLY A 170 6.19 -47.91 45.24
N GLN A 171 5.08 -48.09 45.96
CA GLN A 171 3.77 -48.32 45.33
C GLN A 171 3.14 -46.98 44.92
N ASP A 172 2.68 -46.90 43.68
CA ASP A 172 1.98 -45.72 43.14
C ASP A 172 0.70 -45.42 43.94
N GLY A 173 0.43 -44.13 44.14
CA GLY A 173 -0.80 -43.64 44.75
C GLY A 173 -2.03 -43.94 43.89
N LYS A 174 -3.22 -44.00 44.51
CA LYS A 174 -4.47 -44.11 43.73
C LYS A 174 -4.76 -42.77 43.03
N PRO A 175 -5.13 -42.77 41.74
CA PRO A 175 -5.57 -41.55 41.04
C PRO A 175 -6.73 -40.88 41.79
N GLY A 176 -6.77 -39.54 41.73
CA GLY A 176 -7.89 -38.75 42.23
C GLY A 176 -9.20 -39.09 41.49
N GLN A 177 -10.34 -38.79 42.10
CA GLN A 177 -11.63 -38.88 41.41
C GLN A 177 -11.87 -37.61 40.62
N ASP A 178 -12.25 -37.75 39.34
CA ASP A 178 -12.66 -36.64 38.50
C ASP A 178 -13.83 -35.88 39.14
N GLY A 179 -13.79 -34.56 39.08
CA GLY A 179 -14.90 -33.72 39.51
C GLY A 179 -16.16 -34.00 38.70
N LYS A 180 -17.35 -33.76 39.29
CA LYS A 180 -18.59 -33.88 38.52
C LYS A 180 -18.61 -32.78 37.45
N PRO A 181 -19.01 -33.09 36.20
CA PRO A 181 -19.26 -32.05 35.20
C PRO A 181 -20.28 -31.04 35.74
N GLY A 182 -20.04 -29.74 35.52
CA GLY A 182 -21.02 -28.70 35.85
C GLY A 182 -22.34 -28.96 35.11
N ILE A 183 -23.48 -28.67 35.76
CA ILE A 183 -24.80 -28.80 35.14
C ILE A 183 -25.08 -27.49 34.37
N SER A 184 -24.91 -27.50 33.05
CA SER A 184 -25.32 -26.35 32.22
C SER A 184 -26.84 -26.25 32.16
N ALA A 185 -27.40 -25.05 32.33
CA ALA A 185 -28.76 -24.76 31.87
C ALA A 185 -28.81 -24.85 30.33
N PRO A 186 -29.99 -25.07 29.70
CA PRO A 186 -30.10 -25.00 28.25
C PRO A 186 -29.57 -23.67 27.71
N THR A 187 -28.64 -23.74 26.76
CA THR A 187 -28.01 -22.57 26.18
C THR A 187 -28.92 -21.96 25.13
N ILE A 188 -29.28 -20.68 25.30
CA ILE A 188 -30.13 -19.95 24.35
C ILE A 188 -29.31 -18.83 23.70
N TYR A 189 -29.35 -18.76 22.37
CA TYR A 189 -28.82 -17.62 21.62
C TYR A 189 -29.68 -17.33 20.39
N TYR A 190 -29.48 -16.15 19.80
CA TYR A 190 -30.18 -15.70 18.60
C TYR A 190 -29.19 -15.44 17.47
N TYR A 191 -29.59 -15.69 16.23
CA TYR A 191 -28.86 -15.26 15.03
C TYR A 191 -29.81 -14.65 13.99
N PRO A 192 -29.34 -13.76 13.11
CA PRO A 192 -30.16 -13.20 12.03
C PRO A 192 -30.42 -14.26 10.95
N GLY A 193 -31.69 -14.58 10.69
CA GLY A 193 -32.07 -15.48 9.60
C GLY A 193 -31.90 -14.83 8.24
N VAL A 194 -31.33 -15.58 7.29
CA VAL A 194 -30.84 -15.06 6.01
C VAL A 194 -31.34 -15.80 4.78
N GLU A 195 -31.98 -16.94 4.96
CA GLU A 195 -32.43 -17.81 3.86
C GLU A 195 -33.82 -18.39 4.13
N GLY A 196 -34.57 -18.66 3.06
CA GLY A 196 -35.88 -19.30 3.12
C GLY A 196 -36.85 -18.59 4.06
N ASP A 197 -37.55 -19.36 4.88
CA ASP A 197 -38.53 -18.85 5.84
C ASP A 197 -37.89 -18.08 7.01
N GLU A 198 -36.56 -18.16 7.19
CA GLU A 198 -35.83 -17.43 8.24
C GLU A 198 -35.48 -16.00 7.82
N ALA A 199 -35.48 -15.70 6.52
CA ALA A 199 -34.94 -14.46 5.96
C ALA A 199 -35.58 -13.20 6.57
N GLY A 200 -34.74 -12.37 7.22
CA GLY A 200 -35.13 -11.10 7.83
C GLY A 200 -35.68 -11.21 9.25
N TYR A 201 -35.71 -12.40 9.84
CA TYR A 201 -36.22 -12.64 11.20
C TYR A 201 -35.12 -13.12 12.15
N TRP A 202 -35.29 -12.87 13.45
CA TRP A 202 -34.45 -13.50 14.47
C TRP A 202 -34.75 -14.99 14.55
N VAL A 203 -33.71 -15.81 14.55
CA VAL A 203 -33.82 -17.25 14.81
C VAL A 203 -33.31 -17.53 16.20
N LYS A 204 -34.16 -18.12 17.04
CA LYS A 204 -33.80 -18.55 18.39
C LYS A 204 -33.27 -19.99 18.31
N VAL A 205 -32.07 -20.18 18.83
CA VAL A 205 -31.48 -21.51 19.02
C VAL A 205 -31.51 -21.85 20.51
N THR A 206 -31.94 -23.05 20.82
CA THR A 206 -31.86 -23.63 22.17
C THR A 206 -31.10 -24.94 22.09
N ILE A 207 -29.94 -24.99 22.74
CA ILE A 207 -29.15 -26.21 22.92
C ILE A 207 -29.49 -26.76 24.31
N ALA A 208 -30.13 -27.93 24.34
CA ALA A 208 -30.44 -28.62 25.58
C ALA A 208 -29.16 -29.15 26.26
N VAL A 209 -29.26 -29.55 27.52
CA VAL A 209 -28.13 -30.00 28.35
C VAL A 209 -27.43 -31.24 27.77
N ASP A 210 -28.15 -32.05 26.99
CA ASP A 210 -27.62 -33.23 26.29
C ASP A 210 -26.98 -32.90 24.93
N GLY A 211 -26.90 -31.62 24.58
CA GLY A 211 -26.37 -31.13 23.30
C GLY A 211 -27.40 -31.06 22.16
N THR A 212 -28.67 -31.43 22.39
CA THR A 212 -29.70 -31.38 21.35
C THR A 212 -30.05 -29.93 20.99
N GLU A 213 -29.87 -29.57 19.72
CA GLU A 213 -30.18 -28.25 19.20
C GLU A 213 -31.63 -28.16 18.66
N THR A 214 -32.35 -27.09 19.00
CA THR A 214 -33.66 -26.75 18.43
C THR A 214 -33.65 -25.31 17.92
N LYS A 215 -34.21 -25.10 16.72
CA LYS A 215 -34.29 -23.80 16.05
C LYS A 215 -35.74 -23.35 15.90
N ILE A 216 -36.02 -22.09 16.23
CA ILE A 216 -37.34 -21.46 16.07
C ILE A 216 -37.15 -20.12 15.37
N VAL A 217 -37.73 -19.97 14.17
CA VAL A 217 -37.87 -18.67 13.51
C VAL A 217 -38.89 -17.86 14.29
N THR A 218 -38.49 -16.69 14.78
CA THR A 218 -39.39 -15.80 15.52
C THR A 218 -40.18 -14.90 14.56
N THR A 219 -41.23 -14.26 15.04
CA THR A 219 -41.93 -13.21 14.30
C THR A 219 -41.24 -11.84 14.38
N GLU A 220 -40.14 -11.73 15.13
CA GLU A 220 -39.40 -10.48 15.33
C GLU A 220 -38.37 -10.29 14.23
N LYS A 221 -38.43 -9.15 13.52
CA LYS A 221 -37.48 -8.83 12.46
C LYS A 221 -36.10 -8.45 13.02
N CYS A 222 -35.05 -8.89 12.35
CA CYS A 222 -33.68 -8.51 12.70
C CYS A 222 -33.26 -7.17 12.09
N LEU A 223 -33.96 -6.69 11.06
CA LEU A 223 -33.76 -5.38 10.43
C LEU A 223 -35.09 -4.66 10.13
N PRO A 224 -35.12 -3.31 10.12
CA PRO A 224 -36.31 -2.54 9.72
C PRO A 224 -36.62 -2.68 8.22
N GLU A 225 -37.90 -2.69 7.86
CA GLU A 225 -38.34 -2.73 6.45
C GLU A 225 -38.11 -1.39 5.74
N GLY A 226 -37.56 -1.45 4.51
CA GLY A 226 -37.50 -0.30 3.60
C GLY A 226 -36.31 0.63 3.78
N THR A 227 -35.37 0.31 4.68
CA THR A 227 -34.05 0.95 4.83
C THR A 227 -32.95 -0.04 4.49
N ILE A 228 -31.82 0.43 3.97
CA ILE A 228 -30.64 -0.44 3.85
C ILE A 228 -30.20 -0.86 5.27
N GLY A 229 -30.09 -2.16 5.47
CA GLY A 229 -29.73 -2.77 6.74
C GLY A 229 -28.42 -3.52 6.62
N ALA A 230 -27.57 -3.45 7.65
CA ALA A 230 -26.36 -4.25 7.74
C ALA A 230 -26.31 -5.00 9.05
N VAL A 231 -26.24 -6.33 9.01
CA VAL A 231 -25.93 -7.15 10.18
C VAL A 231 -24.47 -7.54 10.15
N TRP A 232 -23.70 -6.99 11.09
CA TRP A 232 -22.30 -7.36 11.30
C TRP A 232 -22.23 -8.52 12.31
N ASP A 233 -22.37 -9.74 11.81
CA ASP A 233 -22.29 -10.97 12.58
C ASP A 233 -20.82 -11.42 12.70
N SER A 234 -20.11 -10.81 13.65
CA SER A 234 -18.73 -11.19 13.97
C SER A 234 -18.62 -12.56 14.67
N GLU A 235 -19.73 -13.13 15.17
CA GLU A 235 -19.73 -14.43 15.84
C GLU A 235 -19.72 -15.56 14.82
N ASN A 236 -20.67 -15.55 13.87
CA ASN A 236 -20.78 -16.55 12.81
C ASN A 236 -19.97 -16.21 11.54
N GLY A 237 -19.45 -14.99 11.45
CA GLY A 237 -18.49 -14.60 10.41
C GLY A 237 -19.11 -14.10 9.12
N TYR A 238 -20.20 -13.34 9.20
CA TYR A 238 -20.87 -12.77 8.03
C TYR A 238 -21.16 -11.27 8.21
N LEU A 239 -21.00 -10.51 7.13
CA LEU A 239 -21.70 -9.25 6.93
C LEU A 239 -22.90 -9.54 6.05
N ILE A 240 -24.10 -9.29 6.56
CA ILE A 240 -25.35 -9.47 5.85
C ILE A 240 -25.87 -8.10 5.49
N LEU A 241 -26.07 -7.83 4.20
CA LEU A 241 -26.61 -6.58 3.68
C LEU A 241 -28.02 -6.83 3.15
N ASP A 242 -29.00 -6.13 3.71
CA ASP A 242 -30.40 -6.26 3.32
C ASP A 242 -30.92 -4.96 2.68
N ASN A 243 -31.95 -5.10 1.84
CA ASN A 243 -32.55 -4.03 1.05
C ASN A 243 -31.54 -3.28 0.16
N VAL A 244 -30.50 -3.93 -0.38
CA VAL A 244 -29.55 -3.27 -1.29
C VAL A 244 -30.17 -3.09 -2.68
N LYS A 245 -30.20 -1.86 -3.21
CA LYS A 245 -30.78 -1.58 -4.53
C LYS A 245 -30.08 -2.39 -5.63
N GLY A 246 -30.86 -3.07 -6.48
CA GLY A 246 -30.36 -3.90 -7.58
C GLY A 246 -30.21 -5.39 -7.23
N TYR A 247 -30.42 -5.77 -5.97
CA TYR A 247 -30.40 -7.15 -5.52
C TYR A 247 -31.80 -7.60 -5.06
N ASP A 248 -32.14 -8.85 -5.35
CA ASP A 248 -33.35 -9.51 -4.85
C ASP A 248 -32.96 -10.37 -3.63
N GLY A 249 -33.28 -9.88 -2.42
CA GLY A 249 -32.93 -10.52 -1.14
C GLY A 249 -31.62 -10.04 -0.51
N ALA A 250 -31.26 -10.67 0.62
CA ALA A 250 -30.10 -10.31 1.42
C ALA A 250 -28.78 -10.84 0.81
N ILE A 251 -27.73 -10.01 0.84
CA ILE A 251 -26.39 -10.36 0.38
C ILE A 251 -25.56 -10.80 1.58
N GLN A 252 -24.99 -11.99 1.53
CA GLN A 252 -24.08 -12.50 2.56
C GLN A 252 -22.62 -12.39 2.10
N ILE A 253 -21.78 -11.73 2.91
CA ILE A 253 -20.34 -11.62 2.69
C ILE A 253 -19.62 -12.31 3.85
N LYS A 254 -18.92 -13.41 3.56
CA LYS A 254 -18.14 -14.15 4.57
C LYS A 254 -16.93 -13.31 5.02
N LEU A 255 -16.80 -13.09 6.32
CA LEU A 255 -15.79 -12.20 6.92
C LEU A 255 -14.41 -12.83 7.07
N PHE A 256 -14.38 -14.15 7.24
CA PHE A 256 -13.15 -14.90 7.46
C PHE A 256 -13.14 -16.23 6.71
N GLY A 257 -11.96 -16.63 6.25
CA GLY A 257 -11.70 -17.94 5.65
C GLY A 257 -11.13 -18.93 6.67
N ASN A 258 -10.92 -20.17 6.23
CA ASN A 258 -10.06 -21.11 6.97
C ASN A 258 -8.60 -20.68 6.77
N LEU A 259 -7.76 -20.89 7.79
CA LEU A 259 -6.32 -20.71 7.66
C LEU A 259 -5.79 -21.68 6.60
N GLN A 260 -4.97 -21.20 5.67
CA GLN A 260 -4.39 -21.99 4.59
C GLN A 260 -2.88 -22.13 4.75
N SER A 261 -2.19 -21.10 5.24
CA SER A 261 -0.76 -21.17 5.52
C SER A 261 -0.33 -20.17 6.61
N LEU A 262 0.81 -20.46 7.22
CA LEU A 262 1.49 -19.62 8.22
C LEU A 262 2.91 -19.30 7.74
N ALA A 263 3.39 -18.10 8.03
CA ALA A 263 4.78 -17.72 7.77
C ALA A 263 5.33 -16.91 8.94
N PHE A 264 6.52 -17.25 9.42
CA PHE A 264 7.27 -16.49 10.40
C PHE A 264 7.69 -15.15 9.80
N VAL A 265 7.62 -14.08 10.60
CA VAL A 265 8.08 -12.75 10.23
C VAL A 265 9.35 -12.44 11.03
N PRO A 266 10.55 -12.77 10.49
CA PRO A 266 11.78 -12.58 11.22
C PRO A 266 12.22 -11.11 11.26
N GLU A 267 12.76 -10.68 12.41
CA GLU A 267 13.49 -9.41 12.53
C GLU A 267 14.94 -9.53 12.04
N VAL A 268 15.53 -10.72 12.21
CA VAL A 268 16.92 -11.03 11.86
C VAL A 268 16.97 -12.40 11.17
N ILE A 269 17.88 -12.52 10.21
CA ILE A 269 18.16 -13.78 9.50
C ILE A 269 19.51 -14.33 9.96
N ASP A 270 19.57 -15.62 10.25
CA ASP A 270 20.81 -16.34 10.44
C ASP A 270 21.52 -16.55 9.09
N THR A 271 22.73 -16.03 8.93
CA THR A 271 23.46 -16.07 7.65
C THR A 271 24.06 -17.43 7.31
N LYS A 272 24.16 -18.34 8.28
CA LYS A 272 24.69 -19.70 8.10
C LYS A 272 23.62 -20.65 7.57
N LEU A 273 22.40 -20.55 8.10
CA LEU A 273 21.27 -21.40 7.74
C LEU A 273 20.26 -20.73 6.79
N GLY A 274 20.29 -19.40 6.65
CA GLY A 274 19.34 -18.64 5.82
C GLY A 274 17.93 -18.59 6.39
N MET A 275 17.79 -18.76 7.70
CA MET A 275 16.52 -18.91 8.41
C MET A 275 16.27 -17.73 9.36
N GLY A 276 15.00 -17.45 9.67
CA GLY A 276 14.64 -16.44 10.66
C GLY A 276 15.12 -16.78 12.07
N VAL A 277 15.45 -15.78 12.89
CA VAL A 277 15.99 -15.96 14.25
C VAL A 277 14.98 -15.56 15.32
N ILE A 278 14.90 -16.37 16.38
CA ILE A 278 14.24 -16.04 17.64
C ILE A 278 15.32 -15.99 18.73
N ASP A 279 15.54 -14.79 19.29
CA ASP A 279 16.57 -14.56 20.30
C ASP A 279 16.04 -14.77 21.72
N PHE A 280 16.69 -15.69 22.44
CA PHE A 280 16.55 -15.87 23.87
C PHE A 280 17.79 -15.37 24.61
N TYR A 281 17.56 -14.63 25.68
CA TYR A 281 18.58 -14.05 26.53
C TYR A 281 18.41 -14.57 27.96
N SER A 282 19.43 -15.26 28.45
CA SER A 282 19.49 -15.75 29.83
C SER A 282 20.19 -14.73 30.71
N ILE A 283 19.50 -14.24 31.74
CA ILE A 283 20.04 -13.32 32.73
C ILE A 283 20.78 -14.12 33.78
N LEU A 284 22.09 -13.87 33.89
CA LEU A 284 22.97 -14.55 34.83
C LEU A 284 23.60 -13.56 35.80
N VAL A 285 23.77 -13.96 37.06
CA VAL A 285 24.46 -13.15 38.08
C VAL A 285 25.64 -13.91 38.68
N PRO A 286 26.72 -13.24 39.14
CA PRO A 286 27.82 -13.91 39.82
C PRO A 286 27.33 -14.70 41.05
N ASN A 287 27.76 -15.95 41.17
CA ASN A 287 27.39 -16.81 42.29
C ASN A 287 28.00 -16.28 43.60
N LYS A 288 27.19 -16.17 44.65
CA LYS A 288 27.59 -15.55 45.92
C LYS A 288 28.65 -16.36 46.68
N GLN A 289 28.75 -17.66 46.44
CA GLN A 289 29.68 -18.58 47.11
C GLN A 289 30.94 -18.85 46.28
N ASN A 290 30.88 -18.65 44.96
CA ASN A 290 31.99 -18.86 44.04
C ASN A 290 31.97 -17.82 42.91
N ALA A 291 32.82 -16.80 43.03
CA ALA A 291 32.90 -15.69 42.07
C ALA A 291 33.29 -16.11 40.63
N SER A 292 33.75 -17.34 40.40
CA SER A 292 34.03 -17.89 39.07
C SER A 292 32.83 -18.59 38.42
N LYS A 293 31.68 -18.67 39.11
CA LYS A 293 30.43 -19.25 38.61
C LYS A 293 29.33 -18.20 38.52
N TYR A 294 28.31 -18.50 37.73
CA TYR A 294 27.13 -17.65 37.56
C TYR A 294 25.86 -18.46 37.87
N ASP A 295 24.93 -17.82 38.57
CA ASP A 295 23.59 -18.34 38.85
C ASP A 295 22.60 -17.82 37.81
N PHE A 296 21.73 -18.71 37.35
CA PHE A 296 20.63 -18.37 36.44
C PHE A 296 19.52 -17.64 37.18
N VAL A 297 19.04 -16.54 36.61
CA VAL A 297 17.92 -15.75 37.17
C VAL A 297 16.64 -15.98 36.38
N VAL A 298 16.66 -15.74 35.07
CA VAL A 298 15.50 -15.87 34.17
C VAL A 298 15.95 -15.88 32.72
N THR A 299 15.13 -16.42 31.82
CA THR A 299 15.23 -16.21 30.37
C THR A 299 14.15 -15.23 29.93
N ASN A 300 14.46 -14.35 28.97
CA ASN A 300 13.46 -13.45 28.43
C ASN A 300 12.28 -14.18 27.75
N THR A 301 11.19 -13.45 27.54
CA THR A 301 10.01 -13.94 26.81
C THR A 301 9.78 -13.09 25.56
N PRO A 302 10.45 -13.38 24.43
CA PRO A 302 10.31 -12.57 23.23
C PRO A 302 8.88 -12.67 22.68
N THR A 303 8.43 -11.61 22.02
CA THR A 303 7.18 -11.62 21.24
C THR A 303 7.55 -11.76 19.77
N ILE A 304 6.98 -12.76 19.10
CA ILE A 304 7.27 -13.10 17.71
C ILE A 304 6.00 -13.07 16.87
N THR A 305 6.12 -12.62 15.62
CA THR A 305 4.97 -12.42 14.74
C THR A 305 4.93 -13.46 13.63
N TYR A 306 3.73 -13.98 13.37
CA TYR A 306 3.43 -14.84 12.23
C TYR A 306 2.38 -14.19 11.35
N ARG A 307 2.57 -14.27 10.03
CA ARG A 307 1.58 -13.86 9.05
C ARG A 307 0.57 -14.98 8.82
N LEU A 308 -0.71 -14.65 8.94
CA LEU A 308 -1.81 -15.53 8.54
C LEU A 308 -2.11 -15.39 7.05
N ASN A 309 -2.45 -16.49 6.39
CA ASN A 309 -2.97 -16.49 5.03
C ASN A 309 -4.24 -17.36 4.92
N PRO A 310 -5.39 -16.80 4.50
CA PRO A 310 -5.61 -15.36 4.31
C PRO A 310 -5.49 -14.59 5.64
N GLN A 311 -5.26 -13.27 5.58
CA GLN A 311 -5.04 -12.44 6.78
C GLN A 311 -6.25 -12.36 7.71
N ASN A 312 -7.45 -12.55 7.16
CA ASN A 312 -8.71 -12.67 7.88
C ASN A 312 -9.05 -14.13 8.21
N ALA A 313 -8.08 -15.06 8.29
CA ALA A 313 -8.39 -16.44 8.67
C ALA A 313 -9.02 -16.53 10.08
N SER A 314 -10.02 -17.38 10.24
CA SER A 314 -10.56 -17.72 11.56
C SER A 314 -9.53 -18.49 12.37
N ILE A 315 -9.39 -18.12 13.63
CA ILE A 315 -8.47 -18.76 14.59
C ILE A 315 -9.19 -19.38 15.78
N LYS A 316 -10.53 -19.33 15.83
CA LYS A 316 -11.33 -19.74 17.01
C LYS A 316 -11.16 -21.23 17.35
N SER A 317 -11.04 -22.09 16.34
CA SER A 317 -10.90 -23.56 16.49
C SER A 317 -9.45 -24.05 16.46
N LEU A 318 -8.47 -23.13 16.42
CA LEU A 318 -7.04 -23.47 16.30
C LEU A 318 -6.36 -23.54 17.66
N GLU A 319 -5.64 -24.63 17.89
CA GLU A 319 -4.68 -24.77 18.98
C GLU A 319 -3.27 -24.53 18.49
N TRP A 320 -2.49 -23.78 19.27
CA TRP A 320 -1.16 -23.36 18.88
C TRP A 320 -0.11 -24.09 19.71
N SER A 321 0.90 -24.65 19.05
CA SER A 321 2.04 -25.29 19.69
C SER A 321 3.30 -25.15 18.85
N PHE A 322 4.48 -25.23 19.47
CA PHE A 322 5.73 -25.33 18.73
C PHE A 322 6.12 -26.79 18.51
N ILE A 323 6.46 -27.11 17.28
CA ILE A 323 7.24 -28.31 16.97
C ILE A 323 8.72 -27.91 16.92
N ASN A 324 9.58 -28.68 17.57
CA ASN A 324 11.00 -28.33 17.68
C ASN A 324 11.89 -29.48 17.25
N ARG A 325 13.07 -29.17 16.74
CA ARG A 325 14.10 -30.12 16.32
C ARG A 325 15.47 -29.62 16.77
N VAL A 326 16.32 -30.55 17.22
CA VAL A 326 17.76 -30.31 17.41
C VAL A 326 18.49 -31.04 16.29
N VAL A 327 19.30 -30.33 15.51
CA VAL A 327 19.94 -30.89 14.30
C VAL A 327 21.45 -31.04 14.52
N GLU A 328 21.96 -32.28 14.54
CA GLU A 328 23.34 -32.61 14.15
C GLU A 328 23.35 -33.13 12.70
N THR A 329 24.52 -33.54 12.15
CA THR A 329 24.74 -33.91 10.73
C THR A 329 23.78 -34.96 10.10
N ARG A 330 22.82 -35.55 10.84
CA ARG A 330 21.58 -36.20 10.36
C ARG A 330 20.47 -36.24 11.45
N VAL A 331 19.20 -36.27 11.01
CA VAL A 331 17.97 -36.05 11.80
C VAL A 331 17.66 -37.10 12.88
N ALA A 332 17.29 -36.66 14.08
CA ALA A 332 16.71 -37.47 15.16
C ALA A 332 15.37 -36.88 15.67
N GLY A 333 14.31 -36.95 14.85
CA GLY A 333 12.90 -36.73 15.26
C GLY A 333 12.50 -35.36 15.83
N ASP A 334 11.20 -35.20 16.10
CA ASP A 334 10.60 -33.97 16.63
C ASP A 334 10.57 -34.04 18.16
N ASN A 335 11.09 -33.02 18.84
CA ASN A 335 11.11 -32.92 20.29
C ASN A 335 10.15 -31.79 20.71
N ALA A 336 8.97 -32.12 21.24
CA ALA A 336 7.84 -31.19 21.37
C ALA A 336 7.99 -30.10 22.46
N ASN A 337 9.09 -30.07 23.23
CA ASN A 337 9.14 -29.35 24.51
C ASN A 337 10.19 -28.23 24.62
N LEU A 338 10.71 -27.66 23.53
CA LEU A 338 11.73 -26.61 23.61
C LEU A 338 11.14 -25.25 24.04
N LEU A 339 10.07 -24.84 23.37
CA LEU A 339 9.40 -23.56 23.58
C LEU A 339 7.94 -23.77 23.99
N SER A 340 7.43 -22.89 24.83
CA SER A 340 6.00 -22.80 25.14
C SER A 340 5.45 -21.43 24.79
N ILE A 341 4.19 -21.39 24.36
CA ILE A 341 3.43 -20.15 24.18
C ILE A 341 2.94 -19.67 25.54
N VAL A 342 3.30 -18.45 25.91
CA VAL A 342 2.81 -17.78 27.12
C VAL A 342 1.51 -17.05 26.83
N LYS A 343 1.45 -16.39 25.66
CA LYS A 343 0.31 -15.58 25.24
C LYS A 343 0.26 -15.53 23.71
N SER A 344 -0.94 -15.55 23.15
CA SER A 344 -1.21 -15.20 21.75
C SER A 344 -2.11 -13.97 21.70
N ALA A 345 -1.91 -13.12 20.70
CA ALA A 345 -2.72 -11.93 20.46
C ALA A 345 -2.77 -11.60 18.97
N ALA A 346 -3.83 -10.90 18.55
CA ALA A 346 -3.86 -10.32 17.21
C ALA A 346 -2.74 -9.27 17.08
N GLY A 347 -1.88 -9.44 16.08
CA GLY A 347 -0.78 -8.54 15.77
C GLY A 347 -1.17 -7.48 14.74
N THR A 348 -0.19 -6.69 14.30
CA THR A 348 -0.43 -5.66 13.27
C THR A 348 -0.64 -6.28 11.88
N LYS A 349 -1.45 -5.62 11.03
CA LYS A 349 -1.66 -5.97 9.60
C LYS A 349 -2.07 -7.43 9.31
N GLY A 350 -2.91 -8.01 10.17
CA GLY A 350 -3.43 -9.38 9.98
C GLY A 350 -2.43 -10.49 10.32
N GLY A 351 -1.40 -10.16 11.11
CA GLY A 351 -0.53 -11.15 11.76
C GLY A 351 -1.03 -11.58 13.14
N MET A 352 -0.43 -12.62 13.69
CA MET A 352 -0.61 -13.09 15.06
C MET A 352 0.71 -12.99 15.82
N ASP A 353 0.67 -12.40 17.00
CA ASP A 353 1.81 -12.24 17.89
C ASP A 353 1.76 -13.30 18.98
N PHE A 354 2.90 -13.95 19.21
CA PHE A 354 3.07 -14.97 20.25
C PHE A 354 4.19 -14.55 21.19
N THR A 355 3.87 -14.38 22.48
CA THR A 355 4.88 -14.29 23.53
C THR A 355 5.32 -15.70 23.88
N VAL A 356 6.60 -16.00 23.71
CA VAL A 356 7.15 -17.35 23.87
C VAL A 356 8.13 -17.41 25.03
N LYS A 357 8.25 -18.58 25.67
CA LYS A 357 9.26 -18.86 26.69
C LYS A 357 10.03 -20.12 26.35
N ALA A 358 11.31 -20.14 26.67
CA ALA A 358 12.09 -21.37 26.69
C ALA A 358 11.69 -22.20 27.91
N ASN A 359 11.53 -23.52 27.74
CA ASN A 359 11.13 -24.43 28.83
C ASN A 359 12.30 -24.90 29.70
N GLY A 360 13.53 -24.59 29.31
CA GLY A 360 14.75 -24.94 30.04
C GLY A 360 15.92 -24.03 29.65
N ASN A 361 17.07 -24.26 30.24
CA ASN A 361 18.29 -23.55 29.87
C ASN A 361 18.79 -24.04 28.50
N LEU A 362 18.58 -23.24 27.47
CA LEU A 362 18.97 -23.58 26.10
C LEU A 362 20.49 -23.41 25.85
N SER A 363 21.25 -22.91 26.83
CA SER A 363 22.71 -22.73 26.74
C SER A 363 23.50 -24.06 26.77
N GLU A 364 22.81 -25.20 26.90
CA GLU A 364 23.39 -26.56 26.89
C GLU A 364 23.51 -27.19 25.49
N LEU A 365 23.07 -26.50 24.43
CA LEU A 365 23.22 -26.98 23.05
C LEU A 365 24.72 -27.13 22.70
N LYS A 366 25.10 -28.27 22.09
CA LYS A 366 26.50 -28.48 21.70
C LYS A 366 26.90 -27.48 20.61
N ALA A 367 28.20 -27.16 20.49
CA ALA A 367 28.71 -26.20 19.50
C ALA A 367 28.40 -26.55 18.02
N ASN A 368 27.99 -27.79 17.74
CA ASN A 368 27.62 -28.30 16.42
C ASN A 368 26.10 -28.54 16.26
N GLU A 369 25.29 -28.17 17.25
CA GLU A 369 23.84 -28.30 17.26
C GLU A 369 23.18 -26.94 17.06
N GLU A 370 22.13 -26.90 16.24
CA GLU A 370 21.26 -25.73 16.09
C GLU A 370 19.83 -26.16 16.45
N ALA A 371 19.18 -25.41 17.33
CA ALA A 371 17.79 -25.63 17.68
C ALA A 371 16.89 -24.87 16.69
N ILE A 372 15.97 -25.58 16.03
CA ILE A 372 15.01 -24.98 15.12
C ILE A 372 13.58 -25.32 15.54
N VAL A 373 12.67 -24.38 15.31
CA VAL A 373 11.26 -24.47 15.74
C VAL A 373 10.33 -24.02 14.62
N ALA A 374 9.14 -24.61 14.55
CA ALA A 374 8.06 -24.13 13.69
C ALA A 374 6.77 -24.05 14.50
N LEU A 375 5.94 -23.05 14.20
CA LEU A 375 4.64 -22.88 14.82
C LEU A 375 3.64 -23.79 14.11
N GLN A 376 2.92 -24.60 14.89
CA GLN A 376 1.82 -25.43 14.44
C GLN A 376 0.50 -24.82 14.90
N ALA A 377 -0.44 -24.72 13.96
CA ALA A 377 -1.87 -24.53 14.21
C ALA A 377 -2.60 -25.85 13.97
N TYR A 378 -3.14 -26.45 15.02
CA TYR A 378 -3.95 -27.66 14.94
C TYR A 378 -5.43 -27.32 15.01
N ASN A 379 -6.19 -27.68 13.99
CA ASN A 379 -7.64 -27.55 13.97
C ASN A 379 -8.28 -28.83 14.52
N LYS A 380 -8.87 -28.73 15.71
CA LYS A 380 -9.52 -29.87 16.39
C LYS A 380 -10.75 -30.40 15.67
N GLU A 381 -11.51 -29.53 15.00
CA GLU A 381 -12.77 -29.89 14.36
C GLU A 381 -12.54 -30.69 13.08
N GLU A 382 -11.52 -30.28 12.30
CA GLU A 382 -11.20 -30.90 11.02
C GLU A 382 -10.11 -31.98 11.14
N ASN A 383 -9.46 -32.10 12.29
CA ASN A 383 -8.29 -32.96 12.53
C ASN A 383 -7.16 -32.70 11.51
N THR A 384 -6.85 -31.42 11.28
CA THR A 384 -5.82 -30.96 10.34
C THR A 384 -4.79 -30.08 11.04
N GLU A 385 -3.56 -30.05 10.53
CA GLU A 385 -2.49 -29.17 11.04
C GLU A 385 -1.87 -28.32 9.93
N ILE A 386 -1.54 -27.08 10.28
CA ILE A 386 -0.79 -26.15 9.44
C ILE A 386 0.46 -25.76 10.20
N VAL A 387 1.61 -25.94 9.56
CA VAL A 387 2.93 -25.68 10.16
C VAL A 387 3.60 -24.54 9.41
N SER A 388 4.24 -23.62 10.13
CA SER A 388 5.03 -22.55 9.55
C SER A 388 6.36 -23.02 8.96
N ASP A 389 7.09 -22.11 8.34
CA ASP A 389 8.53 -22.25 8.17
C ASP A 389 9.27 -22.37 9.51
N TYR A 390 10.46 -22.96 9.47
CA TYR A 390 11.31 -23.11 10.64
C TYR A 390 12.09 -21.82 10.94
N ALA A 391 12.20 -21.49 12.22
CA ALA A 391 13.06 -20.45 12.77
C ALA A 391 14.17 -21.06 13.62
N VAL A 392 15.32 -20.40 13.66
CA VAL A 392 16.47 -20.74 14.50
C VAL A 392 16.30 -20.11 15.87
N VAL A 393 16.50 -20.88 16.92
CA VAL A 393 16.49 -20.41 18.30
C VAL A 393 17.93 -20.11 18.70
N LYS A 394 18.24 -18.84 18.94
CA LYS A 394 19.54 -18.42 19.44
C LYS A 394 19.47 -18.06 20.90
N VAL A 395 20.54 -18.38 21.62
CA VAL A 395 20.62 -18.21 23.06
C VAL A 395 21.89 -17.45 23.38
N ALA A 396 21.76 -16.40 24.18
CA ALA A 396 22.91 -15.67 24.70
C ALA A 396 22.78 -15.44 26.20
N ASP A 397 23.87 -15.70 26.91
CA ASP A 397 23.98 -15.40 28.33
C ASP A 397 24.38 -13.93 28.53
N LEU A 398 23.59 -13.19 29.29
CA LEU A 398 23.85 -11.80 29.68
C LEU A 398 24.32 -11.77 31.13
N LYS A 399 25.48 -11.15 31.37
CA LYS A 399 26.21 -11.13 32.64
C LYS A 399 26.55 -9.70 33.10
N GLN A 400 26.50 -8.72 32.20
CA GLN A 400 26.94 -7.35 32.45
C GLN A 400 25.79 -6.35 32.33
N PHE A 401 25.32 -5.89 33.48
CA PHE A 401 24.22 -4.95 33.58
C PHE A 401 24.68 -3.63 34.22
N SER A 402 24.16 -2.53 33.69
CA SER A 402 24.28 -1.20 34.30
C SER A 402 22.92 -0.55 34.45
N ILE A 403 22.80 0.35 35.41
CA ILE A 403 21.63 1.22 35.56
C ILE A 403 21.96 2.54 34.88
N ILE A 404 21.09 3.02 34.00
CA ILE A 404 21.33 4.18 33.14
C ILE A 404 20.29 5.29 33.37
N ASN A 405 20.66 6.52 33.01
CA ASN A 405 19.70 7.61 32.87
C ASN A 405 18.89 7.43 31.59
N LYS A 406 17.60 7.14 31.75
CA LYS A 406 16.68 6.86 30.65
C LYS A 406 16.40 8.08 29.78
N ASP A 407 16.41 9.28 30.35
CA ASP A 407 16.06 10.52 29.64
C ASP A 407 17.08 10.89 28.54
N GLU A 408 18.28 10.32 28.59
CA GLU A 408 19.34 10.55 27.62
C GLU A 408 19.21 9.66 26.37
N LEU A 409 18.29 8.69 26.37
CA LEU A 409 18.02 7.82 25.23
C LEU A 409 17.07 8.46 24.20
N PRO A 410 17.22 8.17 22.90
CA PRO A 410 18.22 7.31 22.30
C PRO A 410 19.55 8.02 21.96
N ALA A 411 19.69 9.31 22.33
CA ALA A 411 20.83 10.13 21.91
C ALA A 411 22.17 9.59 22.41
N LYS A 412 22.25 9.12 23.65
CA LYS A 412 23.42 8.48 24.24
C LYS A 412 23.06 7.60 25.44
N VAL A 413 23.90 6.63 25.76
CA VAL A 413 23.78 5.80 26.98
C VAL A 413 24.61 6.44 28.09
N VAL A 414 23.97 6.92 29.15
CA VAL A 414 24.64 7.49 30.34
C VAL A 414 24.47 6.54 31.52
N GLU A 415 25.54 5.82 31.89
CA GLU A 415 25.54 4.92 33.05
C GLU A 415 25.65 5.69 34.36
N TYR A 416 24.77 5.37 35.32
CA TYR A 416 24.94 5.81 36.69
C TYR A 416 26.15 5.12 37.33
N ARG A 417 26.78 5.79 38.29
CA ARG A 417 28.03 5.32 38.88
C ARG A 417 27.78 4.14 39.80
N THR A 418 28.58 3.08 39.67
CA THR A 418 28.51 1.89 40.53
C THR A 418 29.27 2.06 41.85
N VAL A 419 30.15 3.06 41.90
CA VAL A 419 30.91 3.45 43.09
C VAL A 419 30.38 4.77 43.61
N ARG A 420 30.32 4.88 44.95
CA ARG A 420 29.85 6.08 45.64
C ARG A 420 30.62 7.32 45.18
N PRO A 421 29.97 8.34 44.57
CA PRO A 421 30.66 9.51 44.05
C PRO A 421 31.18 10.44 45.14
N ASP A 422 32.33 11.07 44.88
CA ASP A 422 32.85 12.18 45.68
C ASP A 422 31.88 13.39 45.67
N ILE A 423 31.90 14.20 46.72
CA ILE A 423 31.04 15.38 46.84
C ILE A 423 31.27 16.40 45.71
N THR A 424 32.46 16.44 45.12
CA THR A 424 32.80 17.31 43.98
C THR A 424 32.40 16.74 42.62
N ALA A 425 32.02 15.45 42.56
CA ALA A 425 31.60 14.82 41.30
C ALA A 425 30.36 15.52 40.72
N ALA A 426 30.27 15.57 39.39
CA ALA A 426 29.10 16.09 38.69
C ALA A 426 27.82 15.38 39.15
N SER A 427 26.74 16.14 39.28
CA SER A 427 25.41 15.57 39.58
C SER A 427 24.86 14.91 38.32
N ASP A 428 24.10 13.83 38.51
CA ASP A 428 23.55 13.04 37.41
C ASP A 428 22.24 13.63 36.89
N VAL A 429 21.43 14.19 37.79
CA VAL A 429 20.13 14.81 37.47
C VAL A 429 19.88 16.04 38.34
N THR A 430 18.94 16.88 37.91
CA THR A 430 18.52 18.07 38.67
C THR A 430 17.07 17.92 39.15
N MET A 431 16.76 18.52 40.29
CA MET A 431 15.41 18.58 40.85
C MET A 431 15.09 20.02 41.26
N LEU A 432 13.90 20.50 40.89
CA LEU A 432 13.39 21.79 41.35
C LEU A 432 13.17 21.79 42.87
N TYR A 433 13.56 22.87 43.52
CA TYR A 433 13.41 23.06 44.97
C TYR A 433 11.95 22.93 45.44
N THR A 434 10.98 23.47 44.69
CA THR A 434 9.54 23.34 44.98
C THR A 434 8.90 22.12 44.33
N GLY A 435 9.67 21.32 43.61
CA GLY A 435 9.19 20.20 42.81
C GLY A 435 9.41 18.86 43.48
N SER A 436 9.25 17.81 42.68
CA SER A 436 9.58 16.44 43.05
C SER A 436 10.24 15.73 41.88
N LEU A 437 11.11 14.77 42.16
CA LEU A 437 11.74 13.90 41.18
C LEU A 437 11.36 12.46 41.49
N ASN A 438 10.73 11.77 40.55
CA ASN A 438 10.46 10.34 40.68
C ASN A 438 11.63 9.56 40.06
N LEU A 439 12.36 8.81 40.88
CA LEU A 439 13.56 8.10 40.43
C LEU A 439 13.23 6.95 39.46
N TYR A 440 12.00 6.41 39.48
CA TYR A 440 11.58 5.40 38.50
C TYR A 440 11.51 5.94 37.07
N ASP A 441 11.19 7.22 36.90
CA ASP A 441 10.98 7.80 35.57
C ASP A 441 12.32 7.96 34.81
N ILE A 442 13.40 8.18 35.55
CA ILE A 442 14.76 8.45 35.02
C ILE A 442 15.68 7.23 35.04
N THR A 443 15.17 6.05 35.40
CA THR A 443 15.98 4.84 35.64
C THR A 443 15.59 3.73 34.67
N GLU A 444 16.58 3.12 34.04
CA GLU A 444 16.40 1.91 33.21
C GLU A 444 17.63 0.98 33.34
N THR A 445 17.47 -0.32 33.10
CA THR A 445 18.59 -1.28 33.15
C THR A 445 19.06 -1.63 31.75
N TRP A 446 20.36 -1.48 31.52
CA TRP A 446 21.04 -1.73 30.26
C TRP A 446 21.83 -3.04 30.29
N ALA A 447 21.65 -3.89 29.28
CA ALA A 447 22.47 -5.08 29.05
C ALA A 447 23.60 -4.73 28.06
N LYS A 448 24.84 -4.78 28.53
CA LYS A 448 26.00 -4.29 27.77
C LYS A 448 26.33 -5.16 26.58
N GLU A 449 26.18 -6.46 26.70
CA GLU A 449 26.59 -7.42 25.66
C GLU A 449 25.76 -7.34 24.38
N ILE A 450 24.52 -6.87 24.49
CA ILE A 450 23.59 -6.74 23.35
C ILE A 450 23.18 -5.29 23.08
N THR A 451 23.69 -4.34 23.86
CA THR A 451 23.40 -2.91 23.72
C THR A 451 21.90 -2.61 23.65
N LYS A 452 21.12 -3.18 24.58
CA LYS A 452 19.66 -2.97 24.70
C LYS A 452 19.26 -2.80 26.16
N THR A 453 18.13 -2.14 26.40
CA THR A 453 17.50 -2.12 27.73
C THR A 453 16.81 -3.46 28.02
N LEU A 454 16.70 -3.84 29.30
CA LEU A 454 16.02 -5.09 29.67
C LEU A 454 14.54 -5.13 29.23
N PRO A 455 13.74 -4.05 29.38
CA PRO A 455 12.38 -4.06 28.87
C PRO A 455 12.30 -4.26 27.35
N ALA A 456 13.27 -3.75 26.58
CA ALA A 456 13.30 -3.92 25.12
C ALA A 456 13.51 -5.37 24.69
N ILE A 457 14.07 -6.22 25.54
CA ILE A 457 14.18 -7.67 25.30
C ILE A 457 13.09 -8.48 26.01
N GLY A 458 12.10 -7.83 26.62
CA GLY A 458 10.99 -8.50 27.31
C GLY A 458 11.29 -8.92 28.75
N VAL A 459 12.37 -8.41 29.37
CA VAL A 459 12.67 -8.64 30.80
C VAL A 459 12.34 -7.38 31.59
N LYS A 460 11.43 -7.48 32.57
CA LYS A 460 11.03 -6.33 33.39
C LYS A 460 11.78 -6.32 34.73
N PRO A 461 12.77 -5.45 34.92
CA PRO A 461 13.38 -5.25 36.22
C PRO A 461 12.44 -4.50 37.17
N THR A 462 12.68 -4.69 38.46
CA THR A 462 12.10 -3.90 39.55
C THR A 462 13.22 -3.11 40.22
N TYR A 463 12.96 -1.86 40.59
CA TYR A 463 13.96 -0.99 41.21
C TYR A 463 13.65 -0.77 42.69
N VAL A 464 14.69 -0.85 43.52
CA VAL A 464 14.64 -0.50 44.93
C VAL A 464 15.54 0.69 45.16
N PHE A 465 14.96 1.80 45.58
CA PHE A 465 15.69 3.04 45.88
C PHE A 465 15.88 3.19 47.39
N SER A 466 17.03 3.72 47.80
CA SER A 466 17.26 4.10 49.19
C SER A 466 18.09 5.37 49.29
N LYS A 467 17.94 6.07 50.42
CA LYS A 467 18.75 7.23 50.74
C LYS A 467 20.02 6.75 51.45
N VAL A 468 21.19 7.21 51.01
CA VAL A 468 22.44 6.95 51.73
C VAL A 468 22.36 7.59 53.12
N ASP A 469 22.84 6.90 54.17
CA ASP A 469 22.70 7.34 55.57
C ASP A 469 23.26 8.74 55.85
N LYS A 470 24.41 9.09 55.26
CA LYS A 470 25.10 10.37 55.48
C LYS A 470 25.98 10.72 54.31
N TYR A 471 25.87 11.92 53.75
CA TYR A 471 26.71 12.39 52.64
C TYR A 471 27.12 13.84 52.88
N LEU A 472 28.38 14.06 53.29
CA LEU A 472 28.84 15.39 53.71
C LEU A 472 29.22 16.29 52.53
N GLY A 473 28.92 17.58 52.68
CA GLY A 473 29.34 18.66 51.78
C GLY A 473 30.85 18.86 51.77
N THR A 474 31.34 19.75 50.89
CA THR A 474 32.75 20.15 50.83
C THR A 474 33.25 20.82 52.12
N ASP A 475 32.34 21.29 52.96
CA ASP A 475 32.62 21.84 54.29
C ASP A 475 32.86 20.76 55.37
N ASN A 476 32.73 19.47 55.02
CA ASN A 476 32.79 18.31 55.92
C ASN A 476 31.83 18.39 57.13
N LYS A 477 30.80 19.22 57.06
CA LYS A 477 29.85 19.46 58.16
C LYS A 477 28.41 19.28 57.74
N THR A 478 28.04 19.80 56.57
CA THR A 478 26.67 19.80 56.10
C THR A 478 26.31 18.46 55.46
N ASP A 479 25.40 17.72 56.07
CA ASP A 479 24.88 16.49 55.50
C ASP A 479 23.82 16.78 54.42
N GLN A 480 24.14 16.46 53.16
CA GLN A 480 23.29 16.68 52.00
C GLN A 480 21.97 15.91 52.10
N GLN A 481 21.96 14.79 52.84
CA GLN A 481 20.82 13.90 52.94
C GLN A 481 19.69 14.49 53.78
N LYS A 482 19.96 15.47 54.64
CA LYS A 482 18.94 16.09 55.52
C LYS A 482 17.93 16.96 54.79
N PHE A 483 18.25 17.41 53.59
CA PHE A 483 17.42 18.35 52.84
C PHE A 483 16.32 17.66 52.02
N VAL A 484 16.30 16.33 51.97
CA VAL A 484 15.37 15.57 51.12
C VAL A 484 14.76 14.38 51.83
N THR A 485 13.54 14.07 51.41
CA THR A 485 12.81 12.83 51.70
C THR A 485 12.78 11.94 50.46
N LEU A 486 12.73 10.63 50.67
CA LEU A 486 12.44 9.61 49.66
C LEU A 486 11.28 8.76 50.19
N ASP A 487 10.21 8.62 49.43
CA ASP A 487 9.09 7.74 49.78
C ASP A 487 9.21 6.35 49.16
N ASP A 488 8.27 5.46 49.51
CA ASP A 488 8.18 4.07 49.05
C ASP A 488 7.87 3.94 47.55
N LYS A 489 7.46 5.03 46.89
CA LYS A 489 7.19 5.12 45.45
C LYS A 489 8.34 5.75 44.68
N GLY A 490 9.50 5.95 45.31
CA GLY A 490 10.68 6.50 44.65
C GLY A 490 10.63 8.02 44.44
N LEU A 491 9.68 8.72 45.06
CA LEU A 491 9.52 10.15 44.92
C LEU A 491 10.44 10.89 45.89
N VAL A 492 11.34 11.68 45.32
CA VAL A 492 12.25 12.57 46.03
C VAL A 492 11.65 13.97 46.09
N LYS A 493 11.66 14.58 47.29
CA LYS A 493 11.23 15.96 47.55
C LYS A 493 12.17 16.64 48.52
N VAL A 494 12.22 17.97 48.48
CA VAL A 494 12.80 18.75 49.59
C VAL A 494 11.97 18.50 50.84
N ASP A 495 12.64 18.22 51.96
CA ASP A 495 11.98 17.99 53.24
C ASP A 495 11.22 19.25 53.68
N ASN A 496 9.99 19.08 54.16
CA ASN A 496 9.10 20.18 54.53
C ASN A 496 9.70 21.14 55.57
N GLU A 497 10.53 20.65 56.49
CA GLU A 497 11.21 21.50 57.48
C GLU A 497 12.16 22.49 56.82
N TRP A 498 12.88 22.04 55.78
CA TRP A 498 13.80 22.87 55.01
C TRP A 498 13.08 23.72 53.97
N LEU A 499 11.96 23.24 53.44
CA LEU A 499 11.07 24.02 52.58
C LEU A 499 10.53 25.26 53.32
N ALA A 500 10.14 25.10 54.59
CA ALA A 500 9.64 26.19 55.44
C ALA A 500 10.73 27.22 55.83
N GLN A 501 12.01 26.83 55.80
CA GLN A 501 13.16 27.69 56.13
C GLN A 501 13.67 28.52 54.94
N GLY A 502 13.03 28.43 53.78
CA GLY A 502 13.45 29.11 52.55
C GLY A 502 14.46 28.30 51.74
N THR A 503 15.33 28.96 50.97
CA THR A 503 16.12 28.32 49.89
C THR A 503 17.36 27.54 50.34
N ALA A 504 17.46 27.12 51.61
CA ALA A 504 18.64 26.47 52.19
C ALA A 504 19.00 25.12 51.53
N ALA A 505 18.03 24.46 50.88
CA ALA A 505 18.22 23.24 50.11
C ALA A 505 18.74 23.50 48.68
N VAL A 506 18.63 24.72 48.15
CA VAL A 506 19.14 25.08 46.81
C VAL A 506 20.65 24.90 46.78
N GLY A 507 21.16 24.23 45.74
CA GLY A 507 22.57 23.93 45.55
C GLY A 507 23.07 22.70 46.32
N ARG A 508 22.23 22.06 47.13
CA ARG A 508 22.58 20.79 47.79
C ARG A 508 22.55 19.63 46.81
N THR A 509 23.37 18.61 47.07
CA THR A 509 23.53 17.45 46.19
C THR A 509 23.32 16.11 46.91
N PRO A 510 22.08 15.75 47.29
CA PRO A 510 21.81 14.47 47.90
C PRO A 510 22.12 13.28 46.98
N LEU A 511 22.34 12.12 47.60
CA LEU A 511 22.77 10.89 46.94
C LEU A 511 21.82 9.74 47.27
N PHE A 512 21.38 9.02 46.24
CA PHE A 512 20.50 7.87 46.35
C PHE A 512 21.16 6.62 45.79
N GLU A 513 20.88 5.47 46.40
CA GLU A 513 21.27 4.15 45.91
C GLU A 513 20.09 3.53 45.17
N VAL A 514 20.38 2.81 44.09
CA VAL A 514 19.40 2.04 43.32
C VAL A 514 19.91 0.63 43.09
N SER A 515 19.07 -0.35 43.39
CA SER A 515 19.27 -1.77 43.10
C SER A 515 18.23 -2.22 42.08
N ALA A 516 18.69 -2.75 40.94
CA ALA A 516 17.83 -3.36 39.93
C ALA A 516 17.72 -4.86 40.18
N LYS A 517 16.48 -5.36 40.28
CA LYS A 517 16.18 -6.76 40.60
C LYS A 517 15.29 -7.41 39.55
N VAL A 518 15.59 -8.65 39.21
CA VAL A 518 14.75 -9.51 38.36
C VAL A 518 14.42 -10.77 39.15
N ASN A 519 13.14 -11.13 39.24
CA ASN A 519 12.65 -12.22 40.11
C ASN A 519 13.18 -12.14 41.55
N GLY A 520 13.32 -10.94 42.10
CA GLY A 520 13.83 -10.70 43.45
C GLY A 520 15.35 -10.77 43.62
N VAL A 521 16.10 -11.18 42.57
CA VAL A 521 17.56 -11.25 42.56
C VAL A 521 18.14 -9.94 42.05
N GLU A 522 19.10 -9.35 42.77
CA GLU A 522 19.82 -8.14 42.35
C GLU A 522 20.78 -8.45 41.20
N ILE A 523 20.65 -7.69 40.10
CA ILE A 523 21.45 -7.85 38.88
C ILE A 523 22.37 -6.66 38.61
N ALA A 524 22.07 -5.48 39.16
CA ALA A 524 22.87 -4.28 39.04
C ALA A 524 22.61 -3.33 40.22
N HIS A 525 23.61 -2.51 40.54
CA HIS A 525 23.56 -1.50 41.59
C HIS A 525 24.26 -0.22 41.13
N ALA A 526 23.70 0.95 41.47
CA ALA A 526 24.28 2.25 41.14
C ALA A 526 23.87 3.36 42.13
N PHE A 527 24.50 4.52 41.98
CA PHE A 527 24.23 5.74 42.73
C PHE A 527 23.72 6.84 41.80
N ILE A 528 22.70 7.57 42.25
CA ILE A 528 22.11 8.73 41.57
C ILE A 528 22.35 9.97 42.43
N LYS A 529 23.19 10.89 41.95
CA LYS A 529 23.46 12.18 42.61
C LYS A 529 22.54 13.25 42.03
N VAL A 530 21.68 13.81 42.87
CA VAL A 530 20.68 14.81 42.46
C VAL A 530 21.17 16.20 42.86
N LYS A 531 21.04 17.22 42.01
CA LYS A 531 21.28 18.62 42.36
C LYS A 531 19.96 19.37 42.52
N ILE A 532 19.78 20.03 43.67
CA ILE A 532 18.59 20.85 43.93
C ILE A 532 18.80 22.25 43.35
N VAL A 533 17.87 22.73 42.53
CA VAL A 533 17.94 24.04 41.86
C VAL A 533 16.70 24.88 42.15
N ASP A 534 16.87 26.21 42.24
CA ASP A 534 15.78 27.17 42.47
C ASP A 534 14.85 27.29 41.25
N LYS A 535 15.43 27.26 40.06
CA LYS A 535 14.73 27.28 38.77
C LYS A 535 15.33 26.22 37.85
N GLN A 536 14.50 25.67 36.96
CA GLN A 536 14.92 24.69 35.97
C GLN A 536 15.91 25.37 35.01
N ALA A 537 17.04 24.73 34.72
CA ALA A 537 17.92 25.20 33.67
C ALA A 537 17.21 24.93 32.33
N VAL A 538 16.76 25.99 31.65
CA VAL A 538 16.12 25.89 30.34
C VAL A 538 17.18 26.16 29.29
N GLU A 539 17.36 25.22 28.37
CA GLU A 539 18.19 25.45 27.19
C GLU A 539 17.70 26.71 26.47
N GLN A 540 18.62 27.61 26.14
CA GLN A 540 18.27 28.88 25.52
C GLN A 540 17.82 28.69 24.06
N GLY A 541 18.05 27.51 23.49
CA GLY A 541 17.69 27.15 22.12
C GLY A 541 18.58 27.83 21.09
N ASP A 542 18.07 27.96 19.88
CA ASP A 542 18.83 28.51 18.76
C ASP A 542 18.51 30.00 18.53
N TYR A 543 19.55 30.76 18.21
CA TYR A 543 19.48 32.07 17.59
C TYR A 543 19.70 31.87 16.08
N VAL A 544 18.60 31.90 15.34
CA VAL A 544 18.57 31.56 13.91
C VAL A 544 18.68 32.83 13.06
N LEU A 545 19.59 32.81 12.10
CA LEU A 545 19.84 33.86 11.13
C LEU A 545 19.52 33.34 9.73
N ASP A 546 18.49 33.88 9.12
CA ASP A 546 18.07 33.45 7.79
C ASP A 546 18.89 34.15 6.68
N VAL A 547 19.28 33.34 5.69
CA VAL A 547 19.94 33.76 4.45
C VAL A 547 19.09 33.24 3.29
N ALA A 548 18.09 34.02 2.91
CA ALA A 548 17.19 33.70 1.81
C ALA A 548 17.81 34.06 0.46
N LEU A 549 18.18 33.04 -0.33
CA LEU A 549 18.77 33.22 -1.65
C LEU A 549 17.72 33.41 -2.76
N GLY A 550 16.46 33.02 -2.50
CA GLY A 550 15.38 33.07 -3.47
C GLY A 550 15.49 32.01 -4.56
N ASP A 551 14.92 32.33 -5.72
CA ASP A 551 14.94 31.46 -6.90
C ASP A 551 16.30 31.53 -7.60
N ILE A 552 16.92 30.37 -7.82
CA ILE A 552 18.19 30.23 -8.53
C ILE A 552 17.93 29.39 -9.77
N GLU A 553 18.14 29.97 -10.95
CA GLU A 553 17.96 29.27 -12.23
C GLU A 553 19.03 28.19 -12.41
N TYR A 554 18.61 26.94 -12.58
CA TYR A 554 19.49 25.77 -12.65
C TYR A 554 20.53 25.88 -13.77
N SER A 555 20.15 26.42 -14.93
CA SER A 555 21.08 26.62 -16.04
C SER A 555 22.09 27.76 -15.82
N SER A 556 21.91 28.60 -14.80
CA SER A 556 22.88 29.64 -14.43
C SER A 556 24.00 29.15 -13.51
N LEU A 557 23.88 27.94 -12.95
CA LEU A 557 24.90 27.36 -12.08
C LEU A 557 26.17 27.05 -12.87
N ALA A 558 27.31 27.49 -12.36
CA ALA A 558 28.61 27.25 -12.97
C ALA A 558 28.93 25.75 -13.00
N ALA A 559 29.29 25.25 -14.18
CA ALA A 559 29.64 23.84 -14.37
C ALA A 559 30.82 23.43 -13.47
N ASN A 560 30.71 22.24 -12.86
CA ASN A 560 31.73 21.58 -12.02
C ASN A 560 32.08 22.24 -10.68
N VAL A 561 32.07 23.58 -10.57
CA VAL A 561 32.48 24.30 -9.36
C VAL A 561 31.31 24.87 -8.56
N GLY A 562 30.15 25.09 -9.19
CA GLY A 562 28.98 25.70 -8.55
C GLY A 562 29.15 27.19 -8.22
N ASN A 563 28.12 27.75 -7.60
CA ASN A 563 28.04 29.16 -7.22
C ASN A 563 28.12 29.29 -5.70
N ARG A 564 28.96 30.21 -5.21
CA ARG A 564 29.15 30.49 -3.77
C ARG A 564 28.19 31.59 -3.30
N TYR A 565 27.58 31.38 -2.13
CA TYR A 565 26.65 32.30 -1.48
C TYR A 565 27.04 32.50 -0.01
N ASP A 566 27.25 33.76 0.38
CA ASP A 566 27.93 34.10 1.63
C ASP A 566 27.00 34.70 2.68
N PHE A 567 27.25 34.34 3.94
CA PHE A 567 26.95 35.14 5.11
C PHE A 567 28.21 35.94 5.49
N SER A 568 28.26 37.19 5.02
CA SER A 568 29.45 38.04 5.07
C SER A 568 29.85 38.45 6.49
N TRP A 569 31.10 38.89 6.65
CA TRP A 569 31.59 39.44 7.92
C TRP A 569 30.83 40.69 8.39
N ASP A 570 30.34 41.52 7.48
CA ASP A 570 29.52 42.70 7.84
C ASP A 570 28.21 42.29 8.52
N ARG A 571 27.56 41.23 8.00
CA ARG A 571 26.37 40.64 8.63
C ARG A 571 26.72 39.96 9.94
N ALA A 572 27.85 39.26 10.03
CA ALA A 572 28.29 38.66 11.29
C ALA A 572 28.49 39.70 12.40
N ASN A 573 29.12 40.83 12.09
CA ASN A 573 29.35 41.89 13.08
C ASN A 573 28.03 42.46 13.62
N SER A 574 27.09 42.78 12.73
CA SER A 574 25.82 43.42 13.11
C SER A 574 24.74 42.45 13.61
N GLU A 575 24.60 41.28 12.98
CA GLU A 575 23.51 40.33 13.25
C GLU A 575 23.89 39.24 14.26
N VAL A 576 25.19 38.98 14.48
CA VAL A 576 25.67 38.02 15.50
C VAL A 576 26.29 38.75 16.68
N TYR A 577 27.39 39.48 16.48
CA TYR A 577 28.19 40.02 17.59
C TYR A 577 27.46 41.14 18.34
N ASP A 578 26.97 42.15 17.62
CA ASP A 578 26.23 43.26 18.22
C ASP A 578 24.91 42.77 18.85
N ALA A 579 24.19 41.87 18.16
CA ALA A 579 22.93 41.31 18.65
C ALA A 579 23.10 40.48 19.94
N LEU A 580 24.23 39.78 20.10
CA LEU A 580 24.56 39.04 21.31
C LEU A 580 25.28 39.89 22.36
N GLY A 581 25.67 41.12 22.02
CA GLY A 581 26.46 42.01 22.88
C GLY A 581 27.85 41.45 23.18
N LEU A 582 28.47 40.76 22.23
CA LEU A 582 29.77 40.10 22.38
C LEU A 582 30.78 40.67 21.40
N THR A 583 32.04 40.82 21.82
CA THR A 583 33.15 40.96 20.85
C THR A 583 33.43 39.62 20.18
N ARG A 584 34.17 39.62 19.07
CA ARG A 584 34.62 38.41 18.38
C ARG A 584 35.38 37.45 19.33
N GLU A 585 36.26 37.97 20.17
CA GLU A 585 37.03 37.17 21.13
C GLU A 585 36.11 36.54 22.20
N GLN A 586 35.12 37.31 22.68
CA GLN A 586 34.14 36.81 23.64
C GLN A 586 33.23 35.73 23.03
N PHE A 587 32.89 35.87 21.75
CA PHE A 587 32.18 34.84 20.99
C PHE A 587 33.02 33.55 20.91
N MET A 588 34.28 33.62 20.48
CA MET A 588 35.18 32.45 20.43
C MET A 588 35.35 31.77 21.81
N ALA A 589 35.37 32.56 22.88
CA ALA A 589 35.46 32.04 24.24
C ALA A 589 34.21 31.25 24.65
N LYS A 590 33.01 31.67 24.22
CA LYS A 590 31.72 31.09 24.61
C LYS A 590 31.18 30.01 23.67
N TYR A 591 31.66 29.94 22.44
CA TYR A 591 31.16 29.02 21.42
C TYR A 591 32.22 27.98 21.03
N VAL A 592 31.80 26.92 20.35
CA VAL A 592 32.65 25.89 19.73
C VAL A 592 32.69 26.13 18.22
N ASP A 593 33.76 25.68 17.57
CA ASP A 593 33.83 25.64 16.10
C ASP A 593 32.64 24.90 15.50
N TYR A 594 32.22 25.33 14.30
CA TYR A 594 31.16 24.64 13.58
C TYR A 594 31.56 23.18 13.28
N SER A 595 30.59 22.27 13.35
CA SER A 595 30.80 20.85 13.02
C SER A 595 30.39 20.56 11.58
N ALA A 596 30.93 19.45 11.03
CA ALA A 596 30.55 18.94 9.71
C ALA A 596 29.02 18.80 9.61
N GLN A 597 28.44 19.42 8.57
CA GLN A 597 27.02 19.41 8.31
C GLN A 597 26.70 18.36 7.25
N THR A 598 25.63 17.59 7.44
CA THR A 598 25.06 16.80 6.36
C THR A 598 24.37 17.75 5.38
N THR A 599 24.87 17.83 4.16
CA THR A 599 24.29 18.67 3.12
C THR A 599 23.58 17.84 2.04
N PRO A 600 22.56 18.40 1.38
CA PRO A 600 21.98 17.80 0.19
C PRO A 600 23.03 17.57 -0.91
N LYS A 601 22.79 16.58 -1.77
CA LYS A 601 23.62 16.34 -2.95
C LYS A 601 23.74 17.63 -3.77
N GLY A 602 24.96 17.96 -4.20
CA GLY A 602 25.24 19.17 -4.99
C GLY A 602 25.32 20.47 -4.19
N VAL A 603 25.19 20.41 -2.86
CA VAL A 603 25.41 21.56 -1.98
C VAL A 603 26.52 21.24 -0.98
N THR A 604 27.42 22.19 -0.79
CA THR A 604 28.43 22.14 0.28
C THR A 604 28.28 23.36 1.17
N ALA A 605 28.65 23.22 2.44
CA ALA A 605 28.54 24.28 3.43
C ALA A 605 29.82 24.35 4.25
N TYR A 606 30.31 25.56 4.44
CA TYR A 606 31.53 25.83 5.19
C TYR A 606 31.33 27.04 6.07
N ALA A 607 32.11 27.09 7.14
CA ALA A 607 32.18 28.23 8.03
C ALA A 607 33.62 28.51 8.41
N TRP A 608 33.84 29.72 8.92
CA TRP A 608 35.10 30.10 9.52
C TRP A 608 35.32 29.32 10.82
N THR A 609 36.53 28.78 11.02
CA THR A 609 36.96 28.16 12.28
C THR A 609 37.79 29.13 13.10
N PHE A 610 37.72 29.02 14.42
CA PHE A 610 38.43 29.87 15.38
C PHE A 610 39.95 29.75 15.26
N ALA A 611 40.44 28.63 14.73
CA ALA A 611 41.86 28.40 14.45
C ALA A 611 42.31 28.87 13.05
N SER A 612 41.38 29.29 12.17
CA SER A 612 41.74 29.71 10.81
C SER A 612 42.58 30.99 10.84
N GLN A 613 43.78 30.90 10.26
CA GLN A 613 44.68 32.03 9.98
C GLN A 613 44.59 32.49 8.53
N ASP A 614 43.59 32.03 7.76
CA ASP A 614 43.48 32.38 6.34
C ASP A 614 43.08 33.86 6.19
N PRO A 615 43.98 34.74 5.71
CA PRO A 615 43.69 36.15 5.54
C PRO A 615 42.76 36.43 4.35
N THR A 616 42.41 35.40 3.57
CA THR A 616 41.55 35.49 2.39
C THR A 616 40.09 35.10 2.65
N GLU A 617 39.74 34.68 3.88
CA GLU A 617 38.36 34.33 4.21
C GLU A 617 37.45 35.56 4.25
N THR A 618 36.49 35.62 3.33
CA THR A 618 35.61 36.78 3.12
C THR A 618 34.26 36.68 3.84
N ALA A 619 33.93 35.54 4.45
CA ALA A 619 32.64 35.30 5.09
C ALA A 619 32.75 34.50 6.39
N MET A 620 31.78 34.68 7.30
CA MET A 620 31.69 33.85 8.50
C MET A 620 31.16 32.45 8.17
N ALA A 621 30.22 32.35 7.22
CA ALA A 621 29.73 31.08 6.67
C ALA A 621 29.33 31.25 5.21
N TRP A 622 29.36 30.17 4.44
CA TRP A 622 28.93 30.17 3.04
C TRP A 622 28.49 28.78 2.59
N ILE A 623 27.66 28.75 1.56
CA ILE A 623 27.32 27.52 0.84
C ILE A 623 27.77 27.63 -0.62
N ASN A 624 28.07 26.49 -1.23
CA ASN A 624 28.26 26.38 -2.67
C ASN A 624 27.24 25.40 -3.25
N ILE A 625 26.53 25.83 -4.29
CA ILE A 625 25.52 25.04 -4.99
C ILE A 625 26.02 24.74 -6.40
N ASN A 626 26.16 23.46 -6.74
CA ASN A 626 26.59 23.00 -8.05
C ASN A 626 25.48 22.22 -8.80
N PRO A 627 25.63 21.94 -10.10
CA PRO A 627 24.59 21.30 -10.92
C PRO A 627 24.21 19.87 -10.53
N GLN A 628 24.75 19.28 -9.47
CA GLN A 628 24.24 18.02 -8.90
C GLN A 628 23.06 18.23 -7.95
N VAL A 629 22.72 19.49 -7.64
CA VAL A 629 21.60 19.86 -6.75
C VAL A 629 20.26 19.44 -7.36
N ALA A 630 19.33 19.01 -6.51
CA ALA A 630 17.96 18.73 -6.93
C ALA A 630 17.20 20.03 -7.23
N LEU A 631 16.21 19.96 -8.13
CA LEU A 631 15.28 21.08 -8.37
C LEU A 631 14.32 21.23 -7.18
N GLY A 632 13.88 22.47 -6.93
CA GLY A 632 12.95 22.84 -5.87
C GLY A 632 13.61 23.45 -4.64
N ALA A 633 12.83 23.55 -3.56
CA ALA A 633 13.24 24.18 -2.32
C ALA A 633 14.28 23.34 -1.57
N GLY A 634 15.29 24.01 -1.02
CA GLY A 634 16.32 23.40 -0.18
C GLY A 634 16.75 24.30 0.97
N GLU A 635 17.26 23.66 2.01
CA GLU A 635 17.72 24.32 3.23
C GLU A 635 19.03 23.69 3.69
N VAL A 636 19.95 24.54 4.15
CA VAL A 636 21.22 24.14 4.76
C VAL A 636 21.49 25.02 5.96
N LYS A 637 21.89 24.42 7.09
CA LYS A 637 22.23 25.12 8.33
C LYS A 637 23.71 24.99 8.62
N VAL A 638 24.30 26.06 9.13
CA VAL A 638 25.65 26.10 9.71
C VAL A 638 25.51 26.55 11.15
N THR A 639 25.90 25.70 12.09
CA THR A 639 25.70 25.94 13.53
C THR A 639 27.02 26.14 14.25
N TYR A 640 27.14 27.23 15.01
CA TYR A 640 28.14 27.44 16.06
C TYR A 640 27.51 27.11 17.42
N PRO A 641 27.82 25.94 18.01
CA PRO A 641 27.23 25.54 19.28
C PRO A 641 27.75 26.38 20.44
N ALA A 642 26.88 26.75 21.38
CA ALA A 642 27.32 27.33 22.64
C ALA A 642 28.04 26.28 23.49
N LYS A 643 29.17 26.62 24.11
CA LYS A 643 29.85 25.75 25.09
C LYS A 643 28.97 25.50 26.33
N ASP A 644 28.09 26.45 26.63
CA ASP A 644 27.03 26.36 27.63
C ASP A 644 25.71 26.88 27.04
N ASN A 645 24.89 25.97 26.53
CA ASN A 645 23.60 26.26 25.91
C ASN A 645 22.48 26.63 26.91
N TYR A 646 22.77 26.57 28.22
CA TYR A 646 21.85 27.03 29.27
C TYR A 646 22.03 28.52 29.57
N SER A 647 23.20 29.07 29.23
CA SER A 647 23.53 30.48 29.42
C SER A 647 23.55 31.28 28.11
N ASN A 648 23.75 30.62 26.96
CA ASN A 648 23.81 31.29 25.65
C ASN A 648 23.08 30.44 24.61
N LYS A 649 22.43 31.08 23.63
CA LYS A 649 21.83 30.36 22.49
C LYS A 649 22.90 29.84 21.55
N ASN A 650 22.65 28.71 20.87
CA ASN A 650 23.45 28.35 19.69
C ASN A 650 23.25 29.40 18.59
N VAL A 651 24.26 29.64 17.75
CA VAL A 651 24.09 30.50 16.57
C VAL A 651 23.95 29.63 15.33
N VAL A 652 22.81 29.76 14.64
CA VAL A 652 22.47 28.94 13.47
C VAL A 652 22.29 29.85 12.26
N ILE A 653 23.18 29.76 11.29
CA ILE A 653 23.06 30.45 10.00
C ILE A 653 22.35 29.52 9.04
N LYS A 654 21.12 29.87 8.64
CA LYS A 654 20.23 29.05 7.83
C LYS A 654 20.12 29.62 6.42
N PHE A 655 20.70 28.91 5.46
CA PHE A 655 20.54 29.22 4.04
C PHE A 655 19.32 28.52 3.47
N THR A 656 18.43 29.27 2.85
CA THR A 656 17.27 28.74 2.12
C THR A 656 17.33 29.17 0.66
N TYR A 657 17.12 28.22 -0.25
CA TYR A 657 17.15 28.45 -1.68
C TYR A 657 16.02 27.68 -2.38
N ASN A 658 15.68 28.09 -3.60
CA ASN A 658 14.78 27.36 -4.47
C ASN A 658 15.42 27.21 -5.85
N ILE A 659 15.78 25.99 -6.23
CA ILE A 659 16.36 25.73 -7.56
C ILE A 659 15.21 25.64 -8.55
N VAL A 660 15.04 26.70 -9.34
CA VAL A 660 14.07 26.73 -10.42
C VAL A 660 14.74 26.34 -11.72
N HIS A 661 13.93 25.91 -12.69
CA HIS A 661 14.43 25.66 -14.02
C HIS A 661 13.43 26.14 -15.05
N GLU A 662 13.76 27.25 -15.72
CA GLU A 662 13.03 27.74 -16.87
C GLU A 662 13.18 26.75 -18.03
N LYS A 663 12.06 26.24 -18.53
CA LYS A 663 12.05 25.21 -19.58
C LYS A 663 12.62 25.76 -20.89
N ALA A 664 13.90 25.53 -21.13
CA ALA A 664 14.57 25.89 -22.38
C ALA A 664 14.51 24.73 -23.40
N LEU A 665 13.32 24.19 -23.61
CA LEU A 665 13.05 23.20 -24.66
C LEU A 665 12.63 23.89 -25.95
N PRO A 666 13.00 23.36 -27.12
CA PRO A 666 12.64 23.97 -28.39
C PRO A 666 11.12 24.06 -28.57
N ASP A 667 10.70 25.12 -29.27
CA ASP A 667 9.30 25.28 -29.66
C ASP A 667 8.89 24.24 -30.68
N LEU A 668 7.61 23.87 -30.66
CA LEU A 668 7.04 23.09 -31.76
C LEU A 668 7.00 23.94 -33.02
N ASN A 669 7.21 23.31 -34.17
CA ASN A 669 7.20 23.98 -35.45
C ASN A 669 5.77 24.44 -35.78
N GLN A 670 5.56 25.76 -35.88
CA GLN A 670 4.24 26.34 -36.16
C GLN A 670 3.70 25.93 -37.53
N ASP A 671 4.59 25.64 -38.50
CA ASP A 671 4.20 25.24 -39.85
C ASP A 671 3.53 23.86 -39.90
N TYR A 672 3.72 23.04 -38.86
CA TYR A 672 3.20 21.67 -38.76
C TYR A 672 2.19 21.49 -37.62
N LEU A 673 1.95 22.55 -36.83
CA LEU A 673 1.13 22.50 -35.64
C LEU A 673 -0.35 22.63 -36.00
N ILE A 674 -1.15 21.66 -35.57
CA ILE A 674 -2.61 21.70 -35.59
C ILE A 674 -3.09 22.10 -34.20
N GLY A 675 -3.79 23.23 -34.10
CA GLY A 675 -4.15 23.81 -32.82
C GLY A 675 -2.90 24.25 -32.05
N THR A 676 -2.74 23.78 -30.81
CA THR A 676 -1.64 24.21 -29.92
C THR A 676 -0.62 23.12 -29.61
N ASN A 677 -0.93 21.84 -29.86
CA ASN A 677 -0.08 20.74 -29.39
C ASN A 677 -0.16 19.45 -30.24
N VAL A 678 -0.72 19.48 -31.45
CA VAL A 678 -0.84 18.28 -32.31
C VAL A 678 0.02 18.44 -33.55
N ILE A 679 0.86 17.44 -33.85
CA ILE A 679 1.61 17.35 -35.10
C ILE A 679 1.10 16.13 -35.88
N GLN A 680 0.74 16.34 -37.15
CA GLN A 680 0.22 15.28 -38.01
C GLN A 680 1.31 14.64 -38.87
N VAL A 681 1.39 13.31 -38.83
CA VAL A 681 2.29 12.53 -39.71
C VAL A 681 1.51 12.04 -40.93
N LYS A 682 1.88 12.57 -42.10
CA LYS A 682 1.33 12.16 -43.41
C LYS A 682 1.99 10.92 -44.02
N GLY A 683 3.15 10.53 -43.49
CA GLY A 683 3.98 9.45 -44.04
C GLY A 683 4.95 9.91 -45.13
N LYS A 684 5.86 9.02 -45.50
CA LYS A 684 6.87 9.22 -46.54
C LYS A 684 7.29 7.87 -47.14
N MET A 685 8.01 7.91 -48.25
CA MET A 685 8.70 6.74 -48.78
C MET A 685 9.85 6.32 -47.84
N VAL A 686 9.88 5.05 -47.47
CA VAL A 686 10.99 4.40 -46.74
C VAL A 686 11.42 3.19 -47.55
N GLY A 687 12.59 3.31 -48.21
CA GLY A 687 12.99 2.34 -49.23
C GLY A 687 12.00 2.36 -50.41
N SER A 688 11.41 1.20 -50.73
CA SER A 688 10.45 1.04 -51.83
C SER A 688 8.99 1.01 -51.38
N SER A 689 8.69 1.39 -50.13
CA SER A 689 7.33 1.34 -49.59
C SER A 689 6.93 2.66 -48.92
N TRP A 690 5.69 3.09 -49.13
CA TRP A 690 5.11 4.20 -48.37
C TRP A 690 4.87 3.76 -46.93
N LYS A 691 5.33 4.54 -45.94
CA LYS A 691 5.15 4.25 -44.53
C LYS A 691 4.71 5.49 -43.75
N LEU A 692 3.92 5.29 -42.71
CA LEU A 692 3.54 6.34 -41.77
C LEU A 692 4.70 6.58 -40.79
N VAL A 693 5.67 7.39 -41.24
CA VAL A 693 6.89 7.78 -40.51
C VAL A 693 7.07 9.30 -40.57
N GLY A 694 7.50 9.92 -39.47
CA GLY A 694 7.82 11.34 -39.38
C GLY A 694 9.14 11.61 -38.65
N ALA A 695 9.93 12.57 -39.13
CA ALA A 695 11.18 12.97 -38.48
C ALA A 695 10.89 13.87 -37.28
N MET A 696 11.46 13.57 -36.11
CA MET A 696 11.16 14.31 -34.87
C MET A 696 11.70 15.74 -34.91
N LYS A 697 12.85 15.97 -35.55
CA LYS A 697 13.43 17.32 -35.69
C LYS A 697 12.51 18.30 -36.44
N GLU A 698 11.77 17.83 -37.45
CA GLU A 698 10.85 18.64 -38.26
C GLU A 698 9.67 19.17 -37.44
N GLN A 699 9.32 18.45 -36.37
CA GLN A 699 8.26 18.82 -35.43
C GLN A 699 8.67 19.99 -34.53
N CYS A 700 9.94 20.39 -34.56
CA CYS A 700 10.49 21.50 -33.79
C CYS A 700 10.80 22.70 -34.69
N LYS A 701 10.68 23.90 -34.12
CA LYS A 701 10.95 25.17 -34.80
C LYS A 701 12.32 25.15 -35.47
N ASN A 702 12.37 25.63 -36.72
CA ASN A 702 13.57 25.67 -37.56
C ASN A 702 14.29 24.32 -37.72
N TYR A 703 13.59 23.19 -37.56
CA TYR A 703 14.23 21.86 -37.64
C TYR A 703 15.38 21.68 -36.63
N LEU A 704 15.33 22.41 -35.51
CA LEU A 704 16.39 22.51 -34.50
C LEU A 704 17.68 23.19 -34.99
N ASP A 705 17.66 23.86 -36.14
CA ASP A 705 18.79 24.65 -36.61
C ASP A 705 19.07 25.82 -35.65
N GLY A 706 20.35 25.98 -35.28
CA GLY A 706 20.81 26.95 -34.28
C GLY A 706 20.44 26.65 -32.83
N TYR A 707 19.70 25.57 -32.54
CA TYR A 707 19.42 25.16 -31.16
C TYR A 707 20.70 24.66 -30.47
N THR A 708 20.97 25.20 -29.29
CA THR A 708 22.06 24.73 -28.42
C THR A 708 21.46 24.22 -27.11
N LEU A 709 21.99 23.11 -26.60
CA LEU A 709 21.55 22.63 -25.29
C LEU A 709 21.87 23.67 -24.22
N PRO A 710 20.91 24.01 -23.34
CA PRO A 710 21.18 24.93 -22.25
C PRO A 710 22.27 24.37 -21.32
N ASN A 711 22.96 25.26 -20.63
CA ASN A 711 23.93 24.85 -19.61
C ASN A 711 23.29 23.87 -18.60
N ASN A 712 24.10 22.92 -18.12
CA ASN A 712 23.72 21.86 -17.18
C ASN A 712 22.72 20.81 -17.74
N HIS A 713 22.56 20.76 -19.06
CA HIS A 713 21.86 19.70 -19.78
C HIS A 713 22.84 18.78 -20.54
N THR A 714 22.51 17.51 -20.65
CA THR A 714 23.40 16.49 -21.23
C THR A 714 22.91 15.93 -22.56
N LYS A 715 21.60 15.87 -22.79
CA LYS A 715 21.01 15.29 -24.02
C LYS A 715 19.60 15.82 -24.27
N LEU A 716 19.22 15.97 -25.55
CA LEU A 716 17.83 16.17 -26.00
C LEU A 716 17.37 14.92 -26.78
N PHE A 717 16.17 14.42 -26.52
CA PHE A 717 15.58 13.29 -27.23
C PHE A 717 14.05 13.26 -27.10
N PHE A 718 13.40 12.38 -27.86
CA PHE A 718 11.97 12.17 -27.83
C PHE A 718 11.64 10.75 -27.37
N ARG A 719 10.52 10.57 -26.65
CA ARG A 719 9.99 9.26 -26.26
C ARG A 719 8.46 9.25 -26.25
N LEU A 720 7.86 8.06 -26.35
CA LEU A 720 6.43 7.90 -26.10
C LEU A 720 6.17 8.06 -24.60
N LYS A 721 5.13 8.82 -24.24
CA LYS A 721 4.72 8.99 -22.85
C LYS A 721 4.15 7.68 -22.32
N ALA A 722 4.57 7.27 -21.12
CA ALA A 722 3.97 6.13 -20.44
C ALA A 722 2.51 6.44 -20.06
N THR A 723 1.58 5.55 -20.42
CA THR A 723 0.14 5.67 -20.12
C THR A 723 -0.40 4.39 -19.48
N THR A 724 -1.57 4.46 -18.83
CA THR A 724 -2.29 3.28 -18.32
C THR A 724 -3.73 3.31 -18.88
N PRO A 725 -4.09 2.39 -19.80
CA PRO A 725 -3.26 1.34 -20.40
C PRO A 725 -2.14 1.90 -21.29
N LEU A 726 -1.07 1.12 -21.50
CA LEU A 726 0.07 1.50 -22.34
C LEU A 726 -0.37 1.72 -23.79
N GLN A 727 -0.01 2.86 -24.38
CA GLN A 727 -0.18 3.09 -25.81
C GLN A 727 0.79 2.20 -26.61
N THR A 728 0.25 1.28 -27.41
CA THR A 728 1.00 0.40 -28.32
C THR A 728 0.70 0.77 -29.78
N GLY A 729 1.57 0.35 -30.70
CA GLY A 729 1.36 0.52 -32.14
C GLY A 729 2.09 1.71 -32.78
N ALA A 730 2.97 2.39 -32.05
CA ALA A 730 3.99 3.30 -32.58
C ALA A 730 5.34 3.04 -31.90
N ALA A 731 6.42 3.46 -32.55
CA ALA A 731 7.76 3.42 -31.99
C ALA A 731 8.56 4.66 -32.40
N ILE A 732 9.44 5.13 -31.51
CA ILE A 732 10.45 6.14 -31.82
C ILE A 732 11.80 5.42 -31.93
N SER A 733 12.45 5.54 -33.07
CA SER A 733 13.79 5.02 -33.35
C SER A 733 14.80 6.15 -33.48
N GLY A 734 16.09 5.85 -33.36
CA GLY A 734 17.18 6.84 -33.42
C GLY A 734 17.86 7.02 -32.06
N GLY A 735 19.05 7.62 -32.08
CA GLY A 735 19.89 7.78 -30.88
C GLY A 735 19.60 9.07 -30.11
N ASP A 736 19.36 10.17 -30.83
CA ASP A 736 19.10 11.50 -30.27
C ASP A 736 18.26 12.37 -31.24
N TRP A 737 18.04 13.62 -30.84
CA TRP A 737 17.24 14.59 -31.58
C TRP A 737 17.67 14.82 -33.04
N THR A 738 18.92 14.48 -33.43
CA THR A 738 19.41 14.71 -34.80
C THR A 738 18.86 13.69 -35.79
N ASN A 739 18.51 12.48 -35.34
CA ASN A 739 18.12 11.36 -36.19
C ASN A 739 16.89 10.57 -35.72
N GLN A 740 16.18 11.05 -34.69
CA GLN A 740 14.98 10.37 -34.23
C GLN A 740 13.80 10.48 -35.21
N GLU A 741 13.10 9.36 -35.38
CA GLU A 741 11.90 9.24 -36.20
C GLU A 741 10.81 8.51 -35.42
N ILE A 742 9.56 8.94 -35.56
CA ILE A 742 8.39 8.22 -35.05
C ILE A 742 7.69 7.48 -36.18
N SER A 743 7.34 6.22 -35.95
CA SER A 743 6.75 5.32 -36.93
C SER A 743 5.52 4.62 -36.38
N LEU A 744 4.48 4.48 -37.21
CA LEU A 744 3.37 3.57 -36.92
C LEU A 744 3.88 2.12 -37.06
N THR A 745 3.69 1.30 -36.04
CA THR A 745 4.11 -0.12 -36.02
C THR A 745 2.93 -1.09 -36.05
N THR A 746 1.71 -0.59 -35.85
CA THR A 746 0.48 -1.37 -36.00
C THR A 746 -0.47 -0.61 -36.92
N PRO A 747 -0.88 -1.21 -38.07
CA PRO A 747 -1.78 -0.57 -39.03
C PRO A 747 -3.05 0.01 -38.38
N LEU A 748 -3.58 1.06 -39.01
CA LEU A 748 -4.88 1.62 -38.62
C LEU A 748 -6.00 0.61 -38.90
N THR A 749 -6.97 0.54 -37.99
CA THR A 749 -8.09 -0.40 -38.10
C THR A 749 -9.14 0.06 -39.13
N GLU A 750 -10.08 -0.82 -39.49
CA GLU A 750 -11.05 -0.63 -40.58
C GLU A 750 -11.82 0.70 -40.55
N LYS A 751 -12.12 1.20 -39.34
CA LYS A 751 -12.89 2.43 -39.10
C LYS A 751 -12.04 3.61 -38.64
N GLU A 752 -10.74 3.41 -38.52
CA GLU A 752 -9.82 4.40 -37.96
C GLU A 752 -9.29 5.34 -39.04
N VAL A 753 -9.69 6.61 -38.96
CA VAL A 753 -9.17 7.67 -39.85
C VAL A 753 -7.86 8.25 -39.32
N SER A 754 -7.61 8.16 -38.01
CA SER A 754 -6.38 8.61 -37.36
C SER A 754 -6.16 7.99 -35.99
N ARG A 755 -4.90 7.96 -35.53
CA ARG A 755 -4.49 7.54 -34.18
C ARG A 755 -3.54 8.54 -33.52
N ASP A 756 -3.78 8.84 -32.25
CA ASP A 756 -3.01 9.81 -31.47
C ASP A 756 -2.07 9.13 -30.47
N TYR A 757 -0.82 9.59 -30.44
CA TYR A 757 0.19 9.15 -29.47
C TYR A 757 0.71 10.34 -28.68
N LYS A 758 0.77 10.20 -27.35
CA LYS A 758 1.39 11.20 -26.48
C LYS A 758 2.90 11.05 -26.54
N VAL A 759 3.58 12.14 -26.85
CA VAL A 759 5.04 12.19 -27.01
C VAL A 759 5.62 13.19 -26.02
N GLU A 760 6.76 12.83 -25.45
CA GLU A 760 7.60 13.66 -24.60
C GLU A 760 8.85 14.07 -25.36
N MET A 761 9.10 15.37 -25.46
CA MET A 761 10.40 15.95 -25.74
C MET A 761 11.12 16.14 -24.41
N VAL A 762 12.30 15.54 -24.29
CA VAL A 762 13.04 15.39 -23.03
C VAL A 762 14.44 15.95 -23.17
N ALA A 763 14.82 16.87 -22.28
CA ALA A 763 16.21 17.26 -22.07
C ALA A 763 16.70 16.76 -20.71
N SER A 764 17.74 15.93 -20.71
CA SER A 764 18.33 15.35 -19.49
C SER A 764 19.21 16.36 -18.76
N LEU A 765 19.11 16.41 -17.44
CA LEU A 765 19.87 17.29 -16.56
C LEU A 765 21.08 16.57 -15.96
N VAL A 766 22.15 17.31 -15.65
CA VAL A 766 23.38 16.79 -15.01
C VAL A 766 23.15 16.13 -13.64
N ASN A 767 22.13 16.55 -12.88
CA ASN A 767 21.74 15.94 -11.61
C ASN A 767 20.97 14.61 -11.74
N GLY A 768 20.62 14.19 -12.98
CA GLY A 768 19.80 13.02 -13.27
C GLY A 768 18.31 13.30 -13.45
N GLY A 769 17.86 14.54 -13.27
CA GLY A 769 16.50 14.98 -13.57
C GLY A 769 16.24 15.16 -15.07
N GLU A 770 15.00 15.48 -15.42
CA GLU A 770 14.56 15.69 -16.80
C GLU A 770 13.70 16.94 -16.93
N CYS A 771 13.94 17.72 -17.99
CA CYS A 771 13.06 18.78 -18.44
C CYS A 771 12.18 18.23 -19.57
N VAL A 772 10.85 18.27 -19.40
CA VAL A 772 9.90 17.60 -20.31
C VAL A 772 8.85 18.55 -20.87
N LYS A 773 8.57 18.42 -22.17
CA LYS A 773 7.46 19.04 -22.90
C LYS A 773 6.64 17.97 -23.61
N GLU A 774 5.34 17.99 -23.39
CA GLU A 774 4.40 17.01 -23.94
C GLU A 774 3.63 17.56 -25.13
N TYR A 775 3.39 16.71 -26.11
CA TYR A 775 2.55 17.01 -27.27
C TYR A 775 1.99 15.72 -27.89
N ILE A 776 1.14 15.85 -28.90
CA ILE A 776 0.49 14.72 -29.57
C ILE A 776 1.08 14.57 -30.97
N VAL A 777 1.45 13.34 -31.33
CA VAL A 777 1.68 12.96 -32.72
C VAL A 777 0.48 12.17 -33.21
N ARG A 778 -0.16 12.66 -34.28
CA ARG A 778 -1.32 12.04 -34.91
C ARG A 778 -0.92 11.37 -36.23
N PHE A 779 -1.05 10.06 -36.32
CA PHE A 779 -0.97 9.35 -37.60
C PHE A 779 -2.34 9.39 -38.27
N VAL A 780 -2.40 9.85 -39.52
CA VAL A 780 -3.67 9.93 -40.25
C VAL A 780 -3.63 9.01 -41.46
N ARG A 781 -4.69 8.22 -41.63
CA ARG A 781 -4.86 7.30 -42.74
C ARG A 781 -4.65 8.04 -44.07
N PRO A 782 -3.71 7.61 -44.94
CA PRO A 782 -3.36 8.36 -46.15
C PRO A 782 -4.34 8.16 -47.30
N PHE A 783 -5.19 7.14 -47.24
CA PHE A 783 -6.11 6.77 -48.32
C PHE A 783 -7.55 6.70 -47.82
N ASP A 784 -8.46 7.05 -48.72
CA ASP A 784 -9.89 6.81 -48.61
C ASP A 784 -10.34 5.90 -49.75
N ALA A 785 -11.48 5.25 -49.58
CA ALA A 785 -12.00 4.36 -50.60
C ALA A 785 -13.52 4.48 -50.70
N LYS A 786 -14.03 4.13 -51.86
CA LYS A 786 -15.46 4.01 -52.15
C LYS A 786 -15.72 2.82 -53.06
N ILE A 787 -16.97 2.37 -53.07
CA ILE A 787 -17.47 1.36 -53.98
C ILE A 787 -18.73 1.93 -54.64
N ASP A 788 -18.68 2.08 -55.96
CA ASP A 788 -19.76 2.71 -56.72
C ASP A 788 -21.04 1.89 -56.64
N ALA A 789 -22.19 2.57 -56.54
CA ALA A 789 -23.49 1.92 -56.53
C ALA A 789 -23.80 1.29 -57.89
N PHE A 790 -24.47 0.15 -57.89
CA PHE A 790 -24.86 -0.54 -59.11
C PHE A 790 -26.23 -1.22 -58.99
N SER A 791 -26.79 -1.57 -60.15
CA SER A 791 -28.04 -2.30 -60.26
C SER A 791 -27.85 -3.65 -60.93
N LEU A 792 -28.60 -4.66 -60.49
CA LEU A 792 -28.74 -5.96 -61.14
C LEU A 792 -30.16 -6.10 -61.69
N LYS A 793 -30.29 -6.51 -62.95
CA LYS A 793 -31.55 -6.74 -63.64
C LYS A 793 -32.09 -8.14 -63.33
N THR A 794 -33.42 -8.24 -63.27
CA THR A 794 -34.14 -9.52 -63.16
C THR A 794 -34.53 -10.01 -64.55
N PHE A 795 -33.75 -10.94 -65.11
CA PHE A 795 -34.04 -11.56 -66.41
C PHE A 795 -34.89 -12.82 -66.28
N GLN A 796 -35.52 -13.23 -67.40
CA GLN A 796 -36.40 -14.42 -67.45
C GLN A 796 -35.63 -15.75 -67.41
N ALA A 797 -34.43 -15.82 -67.97
CA ALA A 797 -33.71 -17.10 -68.17
C ALA A 797 -32.22 -17.06 -67.82
N THR A 798 -31.66 -15.90 -67.48
CA THR A 798 -30.23 -15.72 -67.22
C THR A 798 -30.00 -14.96 -65.92
N ALA A 799 -28.83 -15.14 -65.31
CA ALA A 799 -28.42 -14.30 -64.19
C ALA A 799 -27.93 -12.93 -64.68
N ASP A 800 -28.00 -11.92 -63.82
CA ASP A 800 -27.24 -10.69 -63.99
C ASP A 800 -26.14 -10.64 -62.93
N SER A 801 -24.96 -10.20 -63.32
CA SER A 801 -23.76 -10.24 -62.48
C SER A 801 -22.96 -8.96 -62.61
N LYS A 802 -22.35 -8.55 -61.50
CA LYS A 802 -21.43 -7.41 -61.46
C LYS A 802 -20.21 -7.75 -60.63
N ASP A 803 -19.03 -7.46 -61.17
CA ASP A 803 -17.78 -7.60 -60.43
C ASP A 803 -17.52 -6.33 -59.61
N LEU A 804 -17.32 -6.50 -58.30
CA LEU A 804 -17.04 -5.40 -57.38
C LEU A 804 -15.64 -4.80 -57.59
N VAL A 805 -14.70 -5.57 -58.18
CA VAL A 805 -13.34 -5.10 -58.48
C VAL A 805 -13.36 -3.84 -59.35
N ASP A 806 -14.28 -3.77 -60.30
CA ASP A 806 -14.40 -2.63 -61.23
C ASP A 806 -15.04 -1.39 -60.59
N LEU A 807 -15.66 -1.55 -59.42
CA LEU A 807 -16.44 -0.52 -58.74
C LEU A 807 -15.69 0.13 -57.57
N VAL A 808 -14.58 -0.46 -57.14
CA VAL A 808 -13.75 0.10 -56.06
C VAL A 808 -12.87 1.21 -56.61
N THR A 809 -12.91 2.37 -55.95
CA THR A 809 -11.97 3.47 -56.16
C THR A 809 -11.26 3.77 -54.85
N ILE A 810 -9.93 3.92 -54.89
CA ILE A 810 -9.12 4.39 -53.76
C ILE A 810 -8.54 5.75 -54.15
N THR A 811 -8.66 6.73 -53.27
CA THR A 811 -8.08 8.07 -53.41
C THR A 811 -7.11 8.34 -52.29
N ASP A 812 -6.15 9.23 -52.52
CA ASP A 812 -5.41 9.83 -51.41
C ASP A 812 -6.19 10.99 -50.77
N LYS A 813 -5.56 11.68 -49.82
CA LYS A 813 -6.17 12.81 -49.10
C LYS A 813 -6.47 14.03 -49.96
N ASP A 814 -5.77 14.20 -51.06
CA ASP A 814 -5.98 15.33 -51.97
C ASP A 814 -7.08 14.99 -53.01
N GLY A 815 -7.63 13.77 -52.94
CA GLY A 815 -8.67 13.26 -53.84
C GLY A 815 -8.13 12.63 -55.12
N GLU A 816 -6.81 12.48 -55.25
CA GLU A 816 -6.19 11.88 -56.43
C GLU A 816 -6.40 10.36 -56.43
N VAL A 817 -6.82 9.82 -57.57
CA VAL A 817 -7.15 8.39 -57.70
C VAL A 817 -5.87 7.56 -57.80
N VAL A 818 -5.70 6.61 -56.86
CA VAL A 818 -4.55 5.70 -56.81
C VAL A 818 -4.88 4.28 -57.29
N TYR A 819 -6.15 3.91 -57.27
CA TYR A 819 -6.67 2.63 -57.77
C TYR A 819 -8.11 2.78 -58.24
N GLU A 820 -8.43 2.28 -59.43
CA GLU A 820 -9.80 2.22 -59.97
C GLU A 820 -9.91 1.10 -61.02
N LYS A 821 -11.13 0.60 -61.25
CA LYS A 821 -11.41 -0.37 -62.34
C LYS A 821 -10.49 -1.59 -62.32
N GLY A 822 -10.26 -2.14 -61.12
CA GLY A 822 -9.40 -3.30 -60.93
C GLY A 822 -7.88 -3.07 -61.07
N ALA A 823 -7.42 -1.84 -61.32
CA ALA A 823 -6.00 -1.57 -61.59
C ALA A 823 -5.46 -0.36 -60.81
N TYR A 824 -4.17 -0.41 -60.49
CA TYR A 824 -3.45 0.75 -59.96
C TYR A 824 -3.27 1.81 -61.05
N THR A 825 -3.55 3.07 -60.72
CA THR A 825 -3.27 4.19 -61.62
C THR A 825 -1.76 4.40 -61.74
N GLN A 826 -1.32 5.12 -62.78
CA GLN A 826 0.10 5.46 -62.92
C GLN A 826 0.58 6.28 -61.70
N TYR A 827 -0.26 7.16 -61.18
CA TYR A 827 -0.01 7.95 -59.98
C TYR A 827 0.19 7.07 -58.73
N GLY A 828 -0.70 6.11 -58.49
CA GLY A 828 -0.56 5.15 -57.38
C GLY A 828 0.73 4.31 -57.42
N LYS A 829 1.19 3.94 -58.63
CA LYS A 829 2.44 3.20 -58.85
C LYS A 829 3.69 4.06 -58.68
N THR A 830 3.67 5.32 -59.10
CA THR A 830 4.88 6.15 -59.09
C THR A 830 5.09 6.83 -57.74
N VAL A 831 4.01 7.34 -57.12
CA VAL A 831 4.08 8.14 -55.89
C VAL A 831 4.09 7.27 -54.64
N TYR A 832 3.18 6.29 -54.56
CA TYR A 832 2.96 5.49 -53.35
C TYR A 832 3.48 4.05 -53.46
N LYS A 833 3.87 3.59 -54.66
CA LYS A 833 4.35 2.22 -54.94
C LYS A 833 3.36 1.14 -54.49
N LEU A 834 2.05 1.42 -54.62
CA LEU A 834 1.00 0.52 -54.13
C LEU A 834 0.98 -0.85 -54.82
N ASP A 835 1.45 -0.92 -56.06
CA ASP A 835 1.64 -2.15 -56.82
C ASP A 835 2.69 -3.09 -56.21
N ALA A 836 3.69 -2.53 -55.54
CA ALA A 836 4.69 -3.27 -54.77
C ALA A 836 4.29 -3.48 -53.29
N ALA A 837 3.22 -2.82 -52.81
CA ALA A 837 2.82 -2.85 -51.40
C ALA A 837 2.05 -4.12 -51.00
N GLY A 838 1.55 -4.91 -51.95
CA GLY A 838 0.79 -6.13 -51.66
C GLY A 838 -0.63 -5.86 -51.13
N ILE A 839 -1.33 -4.88 -51.70
CA ILE A 839 -2.73 -4.58 -51.35
C ILE A 839 -3.61 -5.80 -51.60
N SER A 840 -4.51 -6.10 -50.67
CA SER A 840 -5.50 -7.17 -50.81
C SER A 840 -6.92 -6.68 -50.56
N PHE A 841 -7.88 -7.33 -51.21
CA PHE A 841 -9.29 -6.98 -51.17
C PHE A 841 -10.10 -8.19 -50.69
N ALA A 842 -10.97 -7.98 -49.71
CA ALA A 842 -11.96 -8.96 -49.28
C ALA A 842 -13.36 -8.40 -49.47
N TYR A 843 -14.20 -9.11 -50.19
CA TYR A 843 -15.56 -8.68 -50.49
C TYR A 843 -16.57 -9.43 -49.61
N LYS A 844 -17.61 -8.73 -49.17
CA LYS A 844 -18.75 -9.31 -48.44
C LYS A 844 -20.06 -8.79 -49.02
N LEU A 845 -21.13 -9.56 -48.84
CA LEU A 845 -22.48 -9.18 -49.21
C LEU A 845 -23.33 -9.08 -47.94
N LYS A 846 -24.01 -7.94 -47.78
CA LYS A 846 -24.99 -7.69 -46.74
C LYS A 846 -26.37 -7.58 -47.38
N ALA A 847 -27.02 -8.73 -47.51
CA ALA A 847 -28.37 -8.87 -48.05
C ALA A 847 -29.32 -9.35 -46.94
N ASP A 848 -30.59 -8.95 -47.02
CA ASP A 848 -31.60 -9.43 -46.09
C ASP A 848 -32.15 -10.82 -46.49
N ALA A 849 -32.79 -11.52 -45.57
CA ALA A 849 -33.25 -12.89 -45.78
C ALA A 849 -34.26 -13.06 -46.93
N SER A 850 -34.96 -11.98 -47.33
CA SER A 850 -35.91 -12.03 -48.44
C SER A 850 -35.26 -12.27 -49.80
N PHE A 851 -33.93 -12.18 -49.91
CA PHE A 851 -33.21 -12.56 -51.14
C PHE A 851 -33.05 -14.07 -51.31
N GLY A 852 -33.24 -14.86 -50.24
CA GLY A 852 -32.93 -16.29 -50.25
C GLY A 852 -31.51 -16.56 -50.75
N ASP A 853 -31.33 -17.67 -51.46
CA ASP A 853 -30.04 -18.06 -52.04
C ASP A 853 -29.81 -17.49 -53.46
N ASN A 854 -30.62 -16.51 -53.88
CA ASN A 854 -30.64 -16.01 -55.26
C ASN A 854 -29.72 -14.81 -55.50
N LEU A 855 -29.37 -14.07 -54.43
CA LEU A 855 -28.34 -13.03 -54.48
C LEU A 855 -27.08 -13.56 -53.80
N THR A 856 -26.05 -13.83 -54.58
CA THR A 856 -24.84 -14.52 -54.11
C THR A 856 -23.59 -13.71 -54.39
N LEU A 857 -22.53 -13.97 -53.64
CA LEU A 857 -21.18 -13.45 -53.87
C LEU A 857 -20.22 -14.62 -54.05
N SER A 858 -19.55 -14.67 -55.20
CA SER A 858 -18.47 -15.62 -55.48
C SER A 858 -17.21 -14.86 -55.85
N GLY A 859 -16.17 -14.96 -55.02
CA GLY A 859 -14.99 -14.09 -55.13
C GLY A 859 -15.39 -12.62 -54.96
N SER A 860 -15.30 -11.85 -56.04
CA SER A 860 -15.72 -10.45 -56.12
C SER A 860 -17.00 -10.24 -56.93
N THR A 861 -17.57 -11.28 -57.53
CA THR A 861 -18.74 -11.15 -58.40
C THR A 861 -20.02 -11.36 -57.62
N VAL A 862 -20.87 -10.33 -57.59
CA VAL A 862 -22.24 -10.41 -57.09
C VAL A 862 -23.15 -10.87 -58.22
N THR A 863 -23.94 -11.91 -57.99
CA THR A 863 -24.85 -12.49 -58.98
C THR A 863 -26.26 -12.53 -58.44
N TRP A 864 -27.21 -12.04 -59.24
CA TRP A 864 -28.64 -12.19 -59.03
C TRP A 864 -29.20 -13.19 -60.05
N TYR A 865 -29.72 -14.32 -59.55
CA TYR A 865 -30.40 -15.31 -60.38
C TYR A 865 -31.78 -15.61 -59.83
N ASN A 866 -32.79 -15.07 -60.50
CA ASN A 866 -34.18 -15.28 -60.14
C ASN A 866 -34.69 -16.62 -60.68
N GLN A 867 -35.25 -17.47 -59.82
CA GLN A 867 -35.67 -18.84 -60.15
C GLN A 867 -37.01 -18.93 -60.91
N GLY A 868 -37.35 -17.91 -61.70
CA GLY A 868 -38.47 -17.93 -62.65
C GLY A 868 -39.77 -17.24 -62.22
N ASN A 869 -39.84 -16.61 -61.03
CA ASN A 869 -41.02 -15.86 -60.58
C ASN A 869 -40.87 -14.35 -60.82
N ASP A 870 -41.92 -13.61 -61.14
CA ASP A 870 -41.79 -12.16 -61.33
C ASP A 870 -41.48 -11.41 -60.03
N LEU A 871 -40.35 -10.71 -59.99
CA LEU A 871 -40.02 -9.80 -58.90
C LEU A 871 -40.81 -8.50 -59.09
N GLN A 872 -41.75 -8.22 -58.21
CA GLN A 872 -42.68 -7.09 -58.36
C GLN A 872 -42.09 -5.74 -57.95
N GLN A 873 -41.18 -5.72 -56.97
CA GLN A 873 -40.61 -4.49 -56.41
C GLN A 873 -39.08 -4.55 -56.42
N ASN A 874 -38.44 -3.38 -56.56
CA ASN A 874 -36.99 -3.28 -56.41
C ASN A 874 -36.61 -3.68 -54.98
N LYS A 875 -35.45 -4.30 -54.83
CA LYS A 875 -34.88 -4.67 -53.54
C LYS A 875 -33.50 -4.09 -53.38
N SER A 876 -33.11 -3.79 -52.14
CA SER A 876 -31.81 -3.18 -51.83
C SER A 876 -30.95 -4.12 -50.98
N ALA A 877 -29.66 -4.16 -51.28
CA ALA A 877 -28.64 -4.83 -50.50
C ALA A 877 -27.39 -3.95 -50.44
N LYS A 878 -26.37 -4.36 -49.70
CA LYS A 878 -25.07 -3.67 -49.66
C LYS A 878 -23.93 -4.61 -50.01
N SER A 879 -23.00 -4.15 -50.84
CA SER A 879 -21.67 -4.73 -50.99
C SER A 879 -20.72 -4.09 -50.00
N ILE A 880 -19.79 -4.87 -49.44
CA ILE A 880 -18.74 -4.39 -48.56
C ILE A 880 -17.40 -4.78 -49.19
N ALA A 881 -16.46 -3.84 -49.24
CA ALA A 881 -15.06 -4.11 -49.58
C ALA A 881 -14.18 -3.76 -48.37
N VAL A 882 -13.37 -4.73 -47.92
CA VAL A 882 -12.33 -4.53 -46.91
C VAL A 882 -10.99 -4.54 -47.62
N ILE A 883 -10.35 -3.39 -47.69
CA ILE A 883 -9.08 -3.14 -48.38
C ILE A 883 -7.98 -3.16 -47.34
N THR A 884 -7.02 -4.07 -47.46
CA THR A 884 -5.85 -4.12 -46.57
C THR A 884 -4.63 -3.57 -47.30
N ILE A 885 -4.09 -2.47 -46.77
CA ILE A 885 -2.84 -1.86 -47.22
C ILE A 885 -1.78 -2.17 -46.15
N PRO A 886 -0.84 -3.09 -46.44
CA PRO A 886 0.14 -3.55 -45.44
C PRO A 886 0.89 -2.40 -44.77
N ASP A 887 1.19 -2.56 -43.48
CA ASP A 887 1.84 -1.58 -42.59
C ASP A 887 1.11 -0.22 -42.41
N ILE A 888 0.04 0.06 -43.17
CA ILE A 888 -0.64 1.36 -43.18
C ILE A 888 -2.01 1.26 -42.50
N ALA A 889 -2.96 0.56 -43.14
CA ALA A 889 -4.36 0.56 -42.69
C ALA A 889 -5.18 -0.59 -43.30
N LYS A 890 -6.30 -0.90 -42.63
CA LYS A 890 -7.45 -1.55 -43.25
C LYS A 890 -8.55 -0.52 -43.47
N ILE A 891 -9.28 -0.63 -44.57
CA ILE A 891 -10.36 0.29 -44.94
C ILE A 891 -11.60 -0.52 -45.27
N GLU A 892 -12.68 -0.33 -44.51
CA GLU A 892 -13.99 -0.92 -44.83
C GLU A 892 -14.88 0.13 -45.50
N VAL A 893 -15.46 -0.22 -46.65
CA VAL A 893 -16.36 0.65 -47.41
C VAL A 893 -17.61 -0.10 -47.85
N GLU A 894 -18.75 0.58 -47.85
CA GLU A 894 -20.04 0.03 -48.27
C GLU A 894 -20.52 0.65 -49.59
N GLY A 895 -21.16 -0.17 -50.43
CA GLY A 895 -21.74 0.22 -51.72
C GLY A 895 -23.18 -0.26 -51.83
N ASN A 896 -24.04 0.55 -52.43
CA ASN A 896 -25.46 0.23 -52.56
C ASN A 896 -25.69 -0.67 -53.78
N ILE A 897 -26.43 -1.76 -53.56
CA ILE A 897 -26.90 -2.67 -54.60
C ILE A 897 -28.41 -2.49 -54.75
N THR A 898 -28.89 -2.26 -55.97
CA THR A 898 -30.33 -2.28 -56.29
C THR A 898 -30.64 -3.44 -57.23
N VAL A 899 -31.38 -4.44 -56.75
CA VAL A 899 -31.94 -5.47 -57.61
C VAL A 899 -33.27 -4.95 -58.17
N LEU A 900 -33.34 -4.79 -59.48
CA LEU A 900 -34.50 -4.20 -60.17
C LEU A 900 -35.61 -5.23 -60.32
N SER A 901 -36.87 -4.80 -60.14
CA SER A 901 -38.06 -5.60 -60.44
C SER A 901 -38.07 -6.08 -61.89
N THR A 902 -38.86 -7.11 -62.23
CA THR A 902 -39.00 -7.55 -63.63
C THR A 902 -39.48 -6.39 -64.51
N ALA A 903 -40.35 -5.51 -64.00
CA ALA A 903 -40.83 -4.34 -64.72
C ALA A 903 -39.73 -3.29 -64.96
N ASN A 904 -38.92 -2.98 -63.94
CA ASN A 904 -37.84 -2.00 -64.03
C ASN A 904 -36.57 -2.53 -64.71
N SER A 905 -36.54 -3.83 -65.05
CA SER A 905 -35.43 -4.48 -65.75
C SER A 905 -35.57 -4.43 -67.27
N LYS A 906 -36.78 -4.15 -67.77
CA LYS A 906 -37.07 -3.83 -69.18
C LYS A 906 -36.58 -2.43 -69.49
#